data_AF-A0A1X7IFQ9-F1
#
_entry.id   AF-A0A1X7IFQ9-F1
#
_cell.length_a   1.000
_cell.length_b   1.000
_cell.length_c   1.000
_cell.angle_alpha   90.00
_cell.angle_beta   90.00
_cell.angle_gamma   90.00
#
_symmetry.space_group_name_H-M   'P 1'
#
loop_
_entity.id
_entity.type
_entity.pdbx_description
1 polymer ?
#
loop_
_entity_poly.entity_id
_entity_poly.type
_entity_poly.pdbx_seq_one_letter_code
_entity_poly.pdbx_strand_id
1 'polypeptide(L)'
;MKATVSANFKKYAKKTIVSIAVFAVTYLFLLFFAVGVTFLFGWLGIQLFLLYPSFYTGIACLGLMATGLTVLFFLIKFVFASNKIDTSHLTEITQEEEPALFATIYYVARTVETNLPKRVFLSSDVNAAVFYNSNFWSMFLPVPKNLQIGVGLINSTTQQELIAILAHEFGHFSQRSMKVGTYVYQANQVIYNMLYRNESLDNTFQSWANATGYAAPFIAISIFIIKQIQRILKKLYTYLNLNYMALSREMEFHADEIAAHVAGSQALADSLLRINFASSALESVLAFYDQKTKENIKSENIYPEHQFVMNTFAERHQYLIENGLPKIDLTTIRKYNKSKLNLENQWASHPSDEERIHALSQLNISKDKVASDHAILLLSKDAQITKAISDKLFSTITYESTPSALSLSLFKESFTAEFRKHQFDPMFNDFYDNNEPILTDIADNNEKETDLTFEDLFSNQKMDMLYTYASAQSDKFMVEAIVEGNIDLKTFDYDGIKYNKKDAPQVLEQINHEVTTLQDQIKESNKQVYSYFLNLAIYQNRKDEFLQHYQEYANAHEKHQEQLRLHNQLCEGTQFIFVTTPFEEISDKLKALQEPVSLLRKKLTHVLEQPDLRLQFSAEALPSIQKFIDNELVYFEANEYISENLEVLFTNINEYRVIIDNTYFISKKNYLQFMIDLEKSMEILTPVK
;
A
#
# COMPACT_ATOMS: atom_id res chain seq x y z
N MET A 1 -16.47 4.76 -32.74
CA MET A 1 -17.10 4.38 -31.45
C MET A 1 -17.65 5.65 -30.81
N LYS A 2 -18.89 5.67 -30.30
CA LYS A 2 -19.47 6.85 -29.62
C LYS A 2 -19.67 6.52 -28.14
N ALA A 3 -18.59 6.38 -27.38
CA ALA A 3 -18.67 6.47 -25.93
C ALA A 3 -19.09 7.91 -25.59
N THR A 4 -20.23 8.08 -24.95
CA THR A 4 -20.80 9.40 -24.64
C THR A 4 -20.50 9.78 -23.20
N VAL A 5 -19.77 10.87 -22.99
CA VAL A 5 -19.43 11.35 -21.63
C VAL A 5 -20.69 11.64 -20.80
N SER A 6 -20.66 11.19 -19.54
CA SER A 6 -21.79 11.28 -18.61
C SER A 6 -22.15 12.74 -18.26
N ALA A 7 -23.36 12.95 -17.72
CA ALA A 7 -23.75 14.27 -17.21
C ALA A 7 -22.88 14.71 -16.02
N ASN A 8 -22.48 13.77 -15.17
CA ASN A 8 -21.57 14.01 -14.05
C ASN A 8 -20.18 14.41 -14.53
N PHE A 9 -19.64 13.74 -15.55
CA PHE A 9 -18.39 14.12 -16.19
C PHE A 9 -18.41 15.60 -16.60
N LYS A 10 -19.44 16.02 -17.35
CA LYS A 10 -19.57 17.42 -17.81
C LYS A 10 -19.68 18.40 -16.63
N LYS A 11 -20.42 18.03 -15.58
CA LYS A 11 -20.61 18.84 -14.38
C LYS A 11 -19.29 19.04 -13.62
N TYR A 12 -18.56 17.97 -13.34
CA TYR A 12 -17.30 18.03 -12.60
C TYR A 12 -16.18 18.64 -13.45
N ALA A 13 -16.11 18.33 -14.75
CA ALA A 13 -15.18 18.99 -15.66
C ALA A 13 -15.34 20.51 -15.65
N LYS A 14 -16.59 21.00 -15.74
CA LYS A 14 -16.87 22.45 -15.66
C LYS A 14 -16.44 23.03 -14.31
N LYS A 15 -16.75 22.37 -13.20
CA LYS A 15 -16.34 22.83 -11.86
C LYS A 15 -14.82 22.90 -11.74
N THR A 16 -14.10 21.88 -12.18
CA THR A 16 -12.63 21.85 -12.07
C THR A 16 -11.98 22.88 -12.98
N ILE A 17 -12.48 23.10 -14.21
CA ILE A 17 -12.01 24.21 -15.07
C ILE A 17 -12.20 25.56 -14.38
N VAL A 18 -13.36 25.80 -13.77
CA VAL A 18 -13.60 27.05 -13.02
C VAL A 18 -12.62 27.17 -11.85
N SER A 19 -12.36 26.08 -11.12
CA SER A 19 -11.36 26.07 -10.03
C SER A 19 -9.95 26.37 -10.53
N ILE A 20 -9.54 25.81 -11.67
CA ILE A 20 -8.24 26.10 -12.31
C ILE A 20 -8.18 27.58 -12.72
N ALA A 21 -9.24 28.14 -13.29
CA ALA A 21 -9.29 29.55 -13.67
C ALA A 21 -9.20 30.47 -12.45
N VAL A 22 -9.92 30.17 -11.36
CA VAL A 22 -9.84 30.92 -10.09
C VAL A 22 -8.43 30.83 -9.50
N PHE A 23 -7.81 29.65 -9.55
CA PHE A 23 -6.43 29.44 -9.11
C PHE A 23 -5.47 30.32 -9.91
N ALA A 24 -5.56 30.29 -11.24
CA ALA A 24 -4.71 31.07 -12.14
C ALA A 24 -4.87 32.59 -11.92
N VAL A 25 -6.12 33.09 -11.79
CA VAL A 25 -6.39 34.51 -11.53
C VAL A 25 -5.84 34.93 -10.17
N THR A 26 -6.00 34.09 -9.14
CA THR A 26 -5.47 34.38 -7.80
C THR A 26 -3.96 34.37 -7.80
N TYR A 27 -3.33 33.42 -8.50
CA TYR A 27 -1.89 33.37 -8.66
C TYR A 27 -1.34 34.62 -9.37
N LEU A 28 -1.99 35.08 -10.45
CA LEU A 28 -1.63 36.33 -11.12
C LEU A 28 -1.81 37.55 -10.21
N PHE A 29 -2.88 37.59 -9.40
CA PHE A 29 -3.08 38.64 -8.41
C PHE A 29 -1.98 38.63 -7.35
N LEU A 30 -1.58 37.47 -6.84
CA LEU A 30 -0.48 37.32 -5.87
C LEU A 30 0.87 37.74 -6.49
N LEU A 31 1.09 37.44 -7.76
CA LEU A 31 2.27 37.89 -8.50
C LEU A 31 2.31 39.42 -8.62
N PHE A 32 1.20 40.03 -9.02
CA PHE A 32 1.08 41.50 -9.08
C PHE A 32 1.25 42.14 -7.71
N PHE A 33 0.67 41.54 -6.67
CA PHE A 33 0.83 41.97 -5.29
C PHE A 33 2.30 41.90 -4.85
N ALA A 34 3.04 40.82 -5.16
CA ALA A 34 4.45 40.70 -4.86
C ALA A 34 5.32 41.75 -5.57
N VAL A 35 5.01 42.08 -6.83
CA VAL A 35 5.64 43.20 -7.54
C VAL A 35 5.35 44.51 -6.80
N GLY A 36 4.11 44.76 -6.40
CA GLY A 36 3.72 45.95 -5.62
C GLY A 36 4.45 46.06 -4.27
N VAL A 37 4.55 44.95 -3.54
CA VAL A 37 5.32 44.87 -2.28
C VAL A 37 6.80 45.17 -2.52
N THR A 38 7.37 44.68 -3.62
CA THR A 38 8.78 44.94 -3.98
C THR A 38 9.03 46.42 -4.22
N PHE A 39 8.16 47.10 -4.98
CA PHE A 39 8.23 48.55 -5.18
C PHE A 39 8.01 49.32 -3.88
N LEU A 40 7.02 48.94 -3.06
CA LEU A 40 6.72 49.59 -1.79
C LEU A 40 7.90 49.48 -0.82
N PHE A 41 8.48 48.29 -0.65
CA PHE A 41 9.61 48.05 0.22
C PHE A 41 10.88 48.76 -0.26
N GLY A 42 11.12 48.80 -1.58
CA GLY A 42 12.21 49.60 -2.15
C GLY A 42 12.02 51.10 -1.90
N TRP A 43 10.82 51.62 -2.12
CA TRP A 43 10.51 53.03 -1.87
C TRP A 43 10.63 53.39 -0.38
N LEU A 44 10.05 52.59 0.51
CA LEU A 44 10.15 52.80 1.97
C LEU A 44 11.60 52.74 2.44
N GLY A 45 12.38 51.78 1.95
CA GLY A 45 13.79 51.65 2.25
C GLY A 45 14.59 52.89 1.86
N ILE A 46 14.40 53.37 0.62
CA ILE A 46 15.08 54.55 0.09
C ILE A 46 14.68 55.80 0.89
N GLN A 47 13.38 56.01 1.16
CA GLN A 47 12.91 57.16 1.94
C GLN A 47 13.46 57.16 3.36
N LEU A 48 13.46 56.00 4.03
CA LEU A 48 14.01 55.86 5.37
C LEU A 48 15.51 56.21 5.42
N PHE A 49 16.26 55.78 4.40
CA PHE A 49 17.68 56.10 4.28
C PHE A 49 17.93 57.58 4.01
N LEU A 50 17.12 58.22 3.14
CA LEU A 50 17.26 59.65 2.83
C LEU A 50 16.89 60.54 4.03
N LEU A 51 15.88 60.17 4.81
CA LEU A 51 15.44 60.91 6.01
C LEU A 51 16.44 60.81 7.17
N TYR A 52 17.05 59.63 7.34
CA TYR A 52 18.01 59.37 8.42
C TYR A 52 19.23 58.59 7.90
N PRO A 53 20.18 59.24 7.20
CA PRO A 53 21.33 58.54 6.62
C PRO A 53 22.23 57.95 7.70
N SER A 54 22.22 56.62 7.84
CA SER A 54 23.01 55.88 8.83
C SER A 54 23.32 54.47 8.36
N PHE A 55 24.27 53.80 9.01
CA PHE A 55 24.58 52.40 8.74
C PHE A 55 23.34 51.50 8.92
N TYR A 56 22.57 51.69 9.98
CA TYR A 56 21.38 50.88 10.28
C TYR A 56 20.23 51.10 9.29
N THR A 57 20.01 52.34 8.83
CA THR A 57 18.99 52.62 7.81
C THR A 57 19.40 52.16 6.42
N GLY A 58 20.71 52.11 6.12
CA GLY A 58 21.24 51.48 4.91
C GLY A 58 20.98 49.97 4.90
N ILE A 59 21.23 49.28 6.02
CA ILE A 59 20.88 47.87 6.20
C ILE A 59 19.38 47.66 6.05
N ALA A 60 18.54 48.50 6.66
CA ALA A 60 17.09 48.38 6.56
C ALA A 60 16.58 48.56 5.13
N CYS A 61 17.16 49.50 4.37
CA CYS A 61 16.86 49.69 2.97
C CYS A 61 17.16 48.44 2.13
N LEU A 62 18.38 47.89 2.28
CA LEU A 62 18.78 46.68 1.56
C LEU A 62 17.96 45.46 1.98
N GLY A 63 17.67 45.31 3.26
CA GLY A 63 16.86 44.22 3.80
C GLY A 63 15.42 44.23 3.30
N LEU A 64 14.78 45.40 3.25
CA LEU A 64 13.43 45.57 2.70
C LEU A 64 13.39 45.25 1.20
N MET A 65 14.35 45.75 0.43
CA MET A 65 14.48 45.42 -1.00
C MET A 65 14.68 43.92 -1.22
N ALA A 66 15.59 43.30 -0.45
CA ALA A 66 15.84 41.87 -0.51
C ALA A 66 14.58 41.05 -0.17
N THR A 67 13.78 41.50 0.81
CA THR A 67 12.50 40.86 1.16
C THR A 67 11.54 40.84 -0.02
N GLY A 68 11.31 41.98 -0.67
CA GLY A 68 10.45 42.08 -1.84
C GLY A 68 10.92 41.19 -2.99
N LEU A 69 12.21 41.30 -3.32
CA LEU A 69 12.83 40.49 -4.38
C LEU A 69 12.75 38.98 -4.08
N THR A 70 12.88 38.58 -2.82
CA THR A 70 12.79 37.18 -2.40
C THR A 70 11.39 36.62 -2.61
N VAL A 71 10.35 37.38 -2.19
CA VAL A 71 8.95 36.99 -2.41
C VAL A 71 8.62 36.91 -3.90
N LEU A 72 9.09 37.88 -4.70
CA LEU A 72 8.88 37.90 -6.14
C LEU A 72 9.59 36.73 -6.84
N PHE A 73 10.87 36.50 -6.51
CA PHE A 73 11.65 35.37 -7.00
C PHE A 73 10.95 34.05 -6.70
N PHE A 74 10.44 33.89 -5.49
CA PHE A 74 9.74 32.68 -5.07
C PHE A 74 8.51 32.39 -5.94
N LEU A 75 7.68 33.40 -6.24
CA LEU A 75 6.55 33.23 -7.13
C LEU A 75 7.00 32.92 -8.57
N ILE A 76 7.94 33.69 -9.12
CA ILE A 76 8.39 33.54 -10.51
C ILE A 76 9.06 32.20 -10.75
N LYS A 77 9.85 31.70 -9.79
CA LYS A 77 10.56 30.41 -9.90
C LYS A 77 9.64 29.26 -10.28
N PHE A 78 8.40 29.25 -9.81
CA PHE A 78 7.42 28.22 -10.14
C PHE A 78 7.04 28.16 -11.62
N VAL A 79 7.07 29.30 -12.33
CA VAL A 79 6.81 29.37 -13.77
C VAL A 79 7.91 28.66 -14.56
N PHE A 80 9.12 28.60 -14.01
CA PHE A 80 10.29 27.96 -14.62
C PHE A 80 10.59 26.57 -14.08
N ALA A 81 9.83 26.09 -13.09
CA ALA A 81 10.00 24.75 -12.56
C ALA A 81 9.60 23.69 -13.60
N SER A 82 10.45 22.67 -13.74
CA SER A 82 10.18 21.51 -14.58
C SER A 82 10.42 20.25 -13.77
N ASN A 83 9.46 19.32 -13.83
CA ASN A 83 9.62 17.99 -13.26
C ASN A 83 9.89 17.00 -14.39
N LYS A 84 11.06 16.37 -14.34
CA LYS A 84 11.43 15.27 -15.21
C LYS A 84 11.21 13.98 -14.46
N ILE A 85 10.54 13.04 -15.11
CA ILE A 85 10.41 11.68 -14.59
C ILE A 85 11.75 10.98 -14.82
N ASP A 86 12.29 10.36 -13.77
CA ASP A 86 13.48 9.53 -13.91
C ASP A 86 13.11 8.25 -14.68
N THR A 87 13.86 7.98 -15.74
CA THR A 87 13.68 6.80 -16.59
C THR A 87 14.88 5.86 -16.53
N SER A 88 15.81 6.07 -15.58
CA SER A 88 17.03 5.28 -15.43
C SER A 88 16.76 3.78 -15.27
N HIS A 89 15.73 3.44 -14.49
CA HIS A 89 15.27 2.07 -14.23
C HIS A 89 14.54 1.45 -15.43
N LEU A 90 14.06 2.24 -16.40
CA LEU A 90 13.27 1.78 -17.54
C LEU A 90 14.13 1.38 -18.75
N THR A 91 13.69 0.39 -19.52
CA THR A 91 14.38 -0.06 -20.74
C THR A 91 13.59 0.39 -21.98
N GLU A 92 14.14 1.33 -22.75
CA GLU A 92 13.52 1.80 -24.00
C GLU A 92 13.57 0.68 -25.06
N ILE A 93 12.45 0.44 -25.75
CA ILE A 93 12.35 -0.54 -26.83
C ILE A 93 11.85 0.12 -28.12
N THR A 94 12.18 -0.48 -29.25
CA THR A 94 11.83 0.01 -30.59
C THR A 94 10.94 -0.96 -31.37
N GLN A 95 10.30 -0.46 -32.42
CA GLN A 95 9.47 -1.29 -33.31
C GLN A 95 10.28 -2.37 -34.04
N GLU A 96 11.56 -2.11 -34.33
CA GLU A 96 12.44 -3.09 -34.97
C GLU A 96 12.77 -4.25 -34.04
N GLU A 97 12.88 -3.98 -32.74
CA GLU A 97 13.13 -4.99 -31.71
C GLU A 97 11.86 -5.79 -31.40
N GLU A 98 10.71 -5.11 -31.22
CA GLU A 98 9.45 -5.72 -30.76
C GLU A 98 8.26 -5.47 -31.71
N PRO A 99 8.26 -6.00 -32.94
CA PRO A 99 7.26 -5.70 -33.96
C PRO A 99 5.82 -6.10 -33.56
N ALA A 100 5.63 -7.23 -32.90
CA ALA A 100 4.30 -7.73 -32.52
C ALA A 100 3.67 -6.89 -31.39
N LEU A 101 4.44 -6.53 -30.37
CA LEU A 101 4.01 -5.62 -29.32
C LEU A 101 3.68 -4.23 -29.89
N PHE A 102 4.53 -3.68 -30.75
CA PHE A 102 4.27 -2.38 -31.39
C PHE A 102 3.05 -2.41 -32.32
N ALA A 103 2.82 -3.51 -33.04
CA ALA A 103 1.60 -3.68 -33.85
C ALA A 103 0.35 -3.63 -32.96
N THR A 104 0.40 -4.27 -31.79
CA THR A 104 -0.68 -4.25 -30.79
C THR A 104 -0.90 -2.83 -30.27
N ILE A 105 0.16 -2.13 -29.85
CA ILE A 105 0.11 -0.72 -29.39
C ILE A 105 -0.52 0.17 -30.47
N TYR A 106 -0.10 0.02 -31.73
CA TYR A 106 -0.61 0.83 -32.84
C TYR A 106 -2.07 0.53 -33.15
N TYR A 107 -2.46 -0.74 -33.10
CA TYR A 107 -3.85 -1.15 -33.24
C TYR A 107 -4.73 -0.50 -32.17
N VAL A 108 -4.34 -0.59 -30.90
CA VAL A 108 -5.11 -0.01 -29.79
C VAL A 108 -5.17 1.51 -29.90
N ALA A 109 -4.04 2.18 -30.10
CA ALA A 109 -3.99 3.64 -30.19
C ALA A 109 -4.85 4.20 -31.33
N ARG A 110 -4.85 3.54 -32.50
CA ARG A 110 -5.71 3.91 -33.64
C ARG A 110 -7.19 3.66 -33.35
N THR A 111 -7.51 2.56 -32.67
CA THR A 111 -8.91 2.19 -32.35
C THR A 111 -9.51 3.13 -31.30
N VAL A 112 -8.71 3.55 -30.32
CA VAL A 112 -9.10 4.52 -29.27
C VAL A 112 -9.07 5.98 -29.77
N GLU A 113 -8.52 6.21 -30.97
CA GLU A 113 -8.34 7.53 -31.58
C GLU A 113 -7.48 8.47 -30.72
N THR A 114 -6.32 7.96 -30.28
CA THR A 114 -5.30 8.74 -29.56
C THR A 114 -4.01 8.88 -30.37
N ASN A 115 -3.10 9.74 -29.91
CA ASN A 115 -1.77 9.85 -30.49
C ASN A 115 -0.90 8.66 -30.09
N LEU A 116 -0.02 8.24 -30.99
CA LEU A 116 0.98 7.23 -30.69
C LEU A 116 1.92 7.70 -29.57
N PRO A 117 2.38 6.79 -28.70
CA PRO A 117 3.41 7.11 -27.71
C PRO A 117 4.69 7.51 -28.43
N LYS A 118 5.39 8.52 -27.88
CA LYS A 118 6.67 9.01 -28.40
C LYS A 118 7.78 7.98 -28.19
N ARG A 119 7.76 7.33 -27.02
CA ARG A 119 8.70 6.28 -26.61
C ARG A 119 7.94 5.20 -25.85
N VAL A 120 8.40 3.96 -25.98
CA VAL A 120 7.87 2.80 -25.28
C VAL A 120 8.98 2.22 -24.41
N PHE A 121 8.65 1.95 -23.16
CA PHE A 121 9.57 1.46 -22.15
C PHE A 121 9.04 0.18 -21.53
N LEU A 122 9.96 -0.74 -21.21
CA LEU A 122 9.71 -1.89 -20.37
C LEU A 122 10.19 -1.62 -18.94
N SER A 123 9.39 -2.04 -17.94
CA SER A 123 9.77 -2.05 -16.52
C SER A 123 9.66 -3.44 -15.92
N SER A 124 10.11 -3.60 -14.68
CA SER A 124 10.02 -4.87 -13.94
C SER A 124 8.58 -5.25 -13.54
N ASP A 125 7.71 -4.25 -13.45
CA ASP A 125 6.52 -4.28 -12.57
C ASP A 125 5.32 -4.99 -13.21
N VAL A 126 4.25 -5.15 -12.42
CA VAL A 126 2.93 -5.59 -12.89
C VAL A 126 2.03 -4.38 -13.11
N ASN A 127 2.43 -3.48 -14.00
CA ASN A 127 1.67 -2.27 -14.29
C ASN A 127 1.89 -1.78 -15.74
N ALA A 128 0.96 -1.00 -16.27
CA ALA A 128 1.15 -0.21 -17.47
C ALA A 128 0.72 1.22 -17.20
N ALA A 129 1.47 2.19 -17.71
CA ALA A 129 1.16 3.60 -17.48
C ALA A 129 1.60 4.46 -18.65
N VAL A 130 0.80 5.48 -18.95
CA VAL A 130 1.19 6.56 -19.86
C VAL A 130 1.68 7.76 -19.05
N PHE A 131 2.93 8.14 -19.26
CA PHE A 131 3.58 9.22 -18.52
C PHE A 131 4.14 10.31 -19.43
N TYR A 132 4.42 11.48 -18.85
CA TYR A 132 4.99 12.62 -19.57
C TYR A 132 5.73 13.53 -18.60
N ASN A 133 6.72 14.27 -19.11
CA ASN A 133 7.37 15.31 -18.34
C ASN A 133 6.45 16.52 -18.21
N SER A 134 6.26 17.01 -16.99
CA SER A 134 5.41 18.17 -16.71
C SER A 134 6.26 19.42 -16.45
N ASN A 135 5.93 20.51 -17.15
CA ASN A 135 6.43 21.85 -16.85
C ASN A 135 5.24 22.81 -16.70
N PHE A 136 5.47 24.04 -16.23
CA PHE A 136 4.39 25.02 -16.10
C PHE A 136 3.55 25.18 -17.37
N TRP A 137 4.20 25.18 -18.54
CA TRP A 137 3.55 25.34 -19.84
C TRP A 137 2.70 24.15 -20.29
N SER A 138 2.90 22.96 -19.70
CA SER A 138 2.07 21.77 -19.96
C SER A 138 0.63 21.94 -19.49
N MET A 139 0.33 22.95 -18.67
CA MET A 139 -1.04 23.36 -18.37
C MET A 139 -1.76 24.02 -19.55
N PHE A 140 -1.05 24.42 -20.62
CA PHE A 140 -1.61 25.17 -21.75
C PHE A 140 -1.30 24.54 -23.11
N LEU A 141 -0.25 23.70 -23.19
CA LEU A 141 0.23 23.12 -24.43
C LEU A 141 0.20 21.57 -24.37
N PRO A 142 -0.16 20.88 -25.47
CA PRO A 142 -0.10 19.43 -25.53
C PRO A 142 1.33 18.92 -25.32
N VAL A 143 1.48 17.89 -24.49
CA VAL A 143 2.78 17.22 -24.24
C VAL A 143 2.84 15.84 -24.91
N PRO A 144 3.98 15.47 -25.51
CA PRO A 144 4.18 14.11 -26.00
C PRO A 144 4.19 13.14 -24.81
N LYS A 145 3.55 11.99 -25.00
CA LYS A 145 3.40 10.97 -23.95
C LYS A 145 4.29 9.78 -24.25
N ASN A 146 4.82 9.17 -23.21
CA ASN A 146 5.55 7.92 -23.26
C ASN A 146 4.68 6.81 -22.69
N LEU A 147 4.93 5.58 -23.09
CA LEU A 147 4.26 4.39 -22.57
C LEU A 147 5.27 3.56 -21.80
N GLN A 148 4.90 3.14 -20.59
CA GLN A 148 5.60 2.11 -19.82
C GLN A 148 4.71 0.87 -19.77
N ILE A 149 5.28 -0.29 -20.06
CA ILE A 149 4.63 -1.59 -19.90
C ILE A 149 5.54 -2.45 -19.04
N GLY A 150 5.06 -2.87 -17.88
CA GLY A 150 5.77 -3.77 -17.01
C GLY A 150 5.80 -5.18 -17.60
N VAL A 151 6.96 -5.83 -17.59
CA VAL A 151 7.09 -7.21 -18.08
C VAL A 151 6.34 -8.17 -17.13
N GLY A 152 6.20 -7.84 -15.85
CA GLY A 152 5.36 -8.60 -14.92
C GLY A 152 3.88 -8.57 -15.31
N LEU A 153 3.41 -7.46 -15.91
CA LEU A 153 2.05 -7.36 -16.46
C LEU A 153 1.91 -8.24 -17.71
N ILE A 154 2.87 -8.16 -18.64
CA ILE A 154 2.88 -8.99 -19.85
C ILE A 154 2.91 -10.48 -19.49
N ASN A 155 3.67 -10.86 -18.46
CA ASN A 155 3.81 -12.24 -17.98
C ASN A 155 2.54 -12.78 -17.29
N SER A 156 1.65 -11.91 -16.82
CA SER A 156 0.46 -12.28 -16.04
C SER A 156 -0.86 -12.09 -16.79
N THR A 157 -0.81 -11.68 -18.07
CA THR A 157 -1.99 -11.37 -18.87
C THR A 157 -2.02 -12.15 -20.18
N THR A 158 -3.23 -12.39 -20.68
CA THR A 158 -3.46 -12.78 -22.07
C THR A 158 -3.29 -11.58 -22.99
N GLN A 159 -3.09 -11.82 -24.28
CA GLN A 159 -3.02 -10.74 -25.28
C GLN A 159 -4.30 -9.89 -25.28
N GLN A 160 -5.47 -10.50 -25.11
CA GLN A 160 -6.73 -9.75 -25.05
C GLN A 160 -6.83 -8.86 -23.82
N GLU A 161 -6.40 -9.34 -22.65
CA GLU A 161 -6.34 -8.55 -21.41
C GLU A 161 -5.34 -7.40 -21.54
N LEU A 162 -4.15 -7.64 -22.12
CA LEU A 162 -3.18 -6.57 -22.39
C LEU A 162 -3.75 -5.51 -23.35
N ILE A 163 -4.49 -5.92 -24.38
CA ILE A 163 -5.22 -4.99 -25.27
C ILE A 163 -6.25 -4.18 -24.47
N ALA A 164 -6.97 -4.80 -23.53
CA ALA A 164 -7.94 -4.13 -22.68
C ALA A 164 -7.27 -3.08 -21.78
N ILE A 165 -6.17 -3.43 -21.11
CA ILE A 165 -5.39 -2.54 -20.25
C ILE A 165 -4.83 -1.37 -21.07
N LEU A 166 -4.20 -1.64 -22.22
CA LEU A 166 -3.69 -0.58 -23.09
C LEU A 166 -4.81 0.32 -23.63
N ALA A 167 -6.00 -0.24 -23.90
CA ALA A 167 -7.15 0.53 -24.35
C ALA A 167 -7.69 1.44 -23.24
N HIS A 168 -7.67 0.97 -21.99
CA HIS A 168 -7.98 1.77 -20.81
C HIS A 168 -6.98 2.92 -20.66
N GLU A 169 -5.68 2.62 -20.65
CA GLU A 169 -4.60 3.61 -20.55
C GLU A 169 -4.68 4.67 -21.64
N PHE A 170 -4.94 4.26 -22.88
CA PHE A 170 -5.14 5.17 -24.01
C PHE A 170 -6.48 5.90 -23.97
N GLY A 171 -7.48 5.31 -23.32
CA GLY A 171 -8.81 5.87 -23.12
C GLY A 171 -8.76 7.22 -22.41
N HIS A 172 -7.92 7.35 -21.37
CA HIS A 172 -7.63 8.60 -20.64
C HIS A 172 -7.16 9.75 -21.54
N PHE A 173 -6.68 9.44 -22.74
CA PHE A 173 -6.10 10.39 -23.68
C PHE A 173 -6.85 10.48 -25.02
N SER A 174 -8.01 9.83 -25.15
CA SER A 174 -8.79 9.86 -26.39
C SER A 174 -9.19 11.29 -26.77
N GLN A 175 -8.96 11.65 -28.04
CA GLN A 175 -9.09 13.03 -28.51
C GLN A 175 -10.54 13.53 -28.58
N ARG A 176 -11.51 12.63 -28.75
CA ARG A 176 -12.92 13.01 -28.95
C ARG A 176 -13.69 13.21 -27.65
N SER A 177 -13.42 12.40 -26.63
CA SER A 177 -14.23 12.34 -25.42
C SER A 177 -13.48 12.80 -24.16
N MET A 178 -12.16 12.60 -24.07
CA MET A 178 -11.38 12.84 -22.83
C MET A 178 -10.50 14.09 -22.84
N LYS A 179 -10.43 14.86 -23.94
CA LYS A 179 -9.54 16.04 -24.08
C LYS A 179 -9.60 17.03 -22.91
N VAL A 180 -10.81 17.27 -22.39
CA VAL A 180 -11.02 18.16 -21.22
C VAL A 180 -10.50 17.52 -19.93
N GLY A 181 -10.76 16.22 -19.73
CA GLY A 181 -10.26 15.47 -18.58
C GLY A 181 -8.73 15.45 -18.53
N THR A 182 -8.08 15.11 -19.66
CA THR A 182 -6.62 15.13 -19.78
C THR A 182 -6.02 16.50 -19.45
N TYR A 183 -6.63 17.59 -19.93
CA TYR A 183 -6.20 18.96 -19.62
C TYR A 183 -6.31 19.26 -18.12
N VAL A 184 -7.45 18.92 -17.53
CA VAL A 184 -7.70 19.14 -16.10
C VAL A 184 -6.72 18.34 -15.25
N TYR A 185 -6.43 17.09 -15.63
CA TYR A 185 -5.43 16.25 -14.98
C TYR A 185 -4.03 16.89 -15.03
N GLN A 186 -3.60 17.34 -16.22
CA GLN A 186 -2.32 18.04 -16.39
C GLN A 186 -2.24 19.30 -15.51
N ALA A 187 -3.27 20.13 -15.53
CA ALA A 187 -3.32 21.33 -14.70
C ALA A 187 -3.28 21.03 -13.20
N ASN A 188 -4.07 20.03 -12.74
CA ASN A 188 -4.07 19.60 -11.34
C ASN A 188 -2.68 19.10 -10.92
N GLN A 189 -2.03 18.25 -11.71
CA GLN A 189 -0.68 17.73 -11.43
C GLN A 189 0.38 18.82 -11.36
N VAL A 190 0.36 19.80 -12.29
CA VAL A 190 1.33 20.90 -12.24
C VAL A 190 1.10 21.78 -11.01
N ILE A 191 -0.16 22.06 -10.65
CA ILE A 191 -0.49 22.83 -9.43
C ILE A 191 -0.04 22.06 -8.17
N TYR A 192 -0.29 20.75 -8.11
CA TYR A 192 0.16 19.91 -7.00
C TYR A 192 1.68 19.96 -6.85
N ASN A 193 2.40 19.70 -7.94
CA ASN A 193 3.85 19.74 -7.98
C ASN A 193 4.39 21.10 -7.53
N MET A 194 3.76 22.19 -7.97
CA MET A 194 4.12 23.56 -7.57
C MET A 194 3.97 23.78 -6.06
N LEU A 195 2.97 23.19 -5.41
CA LEU A 195 2.66 23.44 -4.01
C LEU A 195 3.34 22.50 -3.02
N TYR A 196 3.64 21.26 -3.44
CA TYR A 196 4.08 20.18 -2.56
C TYR A 196 5.45 19.59 -2.91
N ARG A 197 5.86 19.56 -4.19
CA ARG A 197 7.18 19.04 -4.62
C ARG A 197 8.18 20.17 -4.79
N ASN A 198 8.45 20.92 -3.73
CA ASN A 198 9.39 22.05 -3.75
C ASN A 198 10.47 21.91 -2.67
N GLU A 199 11.24 20.82 -2.72
CA GLU A 199 12.36 20.54 -1.80
C GLU A 199 13.32 21.71 -1.65
N SER A 200 13.53 22.46 -2.73
CA SER A 200 14.39 23.64 -2.72
C SER A 200 13.90 24.75 -1.78
N LEU A 201 12.60 24.81 -1.49
CA LEU A 201 11.99 25.79 -0.60
C LEU A 201 12.22 25.39 0.86
N ASP A 202 12.00 24.12 1.19
CA ASP A 202 12.20 23.60 2.54
C ASP A 202 13.67 23.70 2.95
N ASN A 203 14.58 23.36 2.04
CA ASN A 203 16.04 23.55 2.23
C ASN A 203 16.42 25.03 2.40
N THR A 204 15.75 25.93 1.67
CA THR A 204 15.95 27.37 1.81
C THR A 204 15.45 27.89 3.16
N PHE A 205 14.28 27.44 3.61
CA PHE A 205 13.72 27.79 4.91
C PHE A 205 14.58 27.28 6.07
N GLN A 206 15.11 26.07 6.00
CA GLN A 206 16.05 25.55 7.00
C GLN A 206 17.34 26.38 7.04
N SER A 207 17.92 26.68 5.88
CA SER A 207 19.11 27.54 5.78
C SER A 207 18.86 28.95 6.35
N TRP A 208 17.66 29.49 6.14
CA TRP A 208 17.25 30.81 6.61
C TRP A 208 16.90 30.85 8.10
N ALA A 209 16.42 29.76 8.68
CA ALA A 209 16.17 29.65 10.11
C ALA A 209 17.46 29.82 10.94
N ASN A 210 18.59 29.41 10.36
CA ASN A 210 19.92 29.54 10.98
C ASN A 210 20.56 30.93 10.76
N ALA A 211 19.90 31.85 10.05
CA ALA A 211 20.43 33.18 9.79
C ALA A 211 20.38 34.05 11.07
N THR A 212 21.52 34.59 11.47
CA THR A 212 21.67 35.49 12.62
C THR A 212 22.05 36.91 12.19
N GLY A 213 21.98 37.87 13.12
CA GLY A 213 22.36 39.26 12.87
C GLY A 213 21.31 40.08 12.13
N TYR A 214 21.74 41.12 11.42
CA TYR A 214 20.83 42.15 10.90
C TYR A 214 19.91 41.70 9.75
N ALA A 215 20.15 40.53 9.13
CA ALA A 215 19.31 39.98 8.06
C ALA A 215 18.10 39.20 8.58
N ALA A 216 18.16 38.69 9.82
CA ALA A 216 17.13 37.85 10.43
C ALA A 216 15.69 38.42 10.36
N PRO A 217 15.43 39.71 10.69
CA PRO A 217 14.06 40.23 10.65
C PRO A 217 13.48 40.27 9.22
N PHE A 218 14.30 40.53 8.20
CA PHE A 218 13.87 40.59 6.80
C PHE A 218 13.57 39.20 6.23
N ILE A 219 14.40 38.23 6.61
CA ILE A 219 14.16 36.82 6.30
C ILE A 219 12.86 36.34 6.97
N ALA A 220 12.63 36.68 8.24
CA ALA A 220 11.42 36.32 8.95
C ALA A 220 10.16 36.89 8.27
N ILE A 221 10.20 38.16 7.83
CA ILE A 221 9.11 38.78 7.07
C ILE A 221 8.89 38.05 5.72
N SER A 222 9.97 37.72 5.01
CA SER A 222 9.90 36.97 3.74
C SER A 222 9.22 35.62 3.93
N ILE A 223 9.64 34.85 4.93
CA ILE A 223 9.06 33.54 5.27
C ILE A 223 7.58 33.69 5.62
N PHE A 224 7.22 34.69 6.42
CA PHE A 224 5.82 34.93 6.79
C PHE A 224 4.95 35.18 5.55
N ILE A 225 5.35 36.08 4.66
CA ILE A 225 4.60 36.40 3.44
C ILE A 225 4.47 35.15 2.54
N ILE A 226 5.57 34.42 2.34
CA ILE A 226 5.58 33.20 1.54
C ILE A 226 4.63 32.14 2.12
N LYS A 227 4.67 31.90 3.45
CA LYS A 227 3.76 30.96 4.11
C LYS A 227 2.29 31.38 3.95
N GLN A 228 1.98 32.68 4.00
CA GLN A 228 0.62 33.16 3.76
C GLN A 228 0.16 32.94 2.32
N ILE A 229 1.02 33.20 1.34
CA ILE A 229 0.79 32.89 -0.07
C ILE A 229 0.51 31.38 -0.24
N GLN A 230 1.36 30.52 0.33
CA GLN A 230 1.19 29.07 0.28
C GLN A 230 -0.13 28.62 0.90
N ARG A 231 -0.54 29.19 2.04
CA ARG A 231 -1.83 28.88 2.69
C ARG A 231 -3.01 29.19 1.77
N ILE A 232 -2.99 30.33 1.09
CA ILE A 232 -4.04 30.71 0.13
C ILE A 232 -4.09 29.72 -1.03
N LEU A 233 -2.94 29.44 -1.66
CA LEU A 233 -2.88 28.54 -2.81
C LEU A 233 -3.25 27.10 -2.44
N LYS A 234 -2.81 26.59 -1.28
CA LYS A 234 -3.18 25.25 -0.77
C LYS A 234 -4.68 25.13 -0.52
N LYS A 235 -5.31 26.16 0.05
CA LYS A 235 -6.77 26.17 0.27
C LYS A 235 -7.56 26.13 -1.03
N LEU A 236 -7.12 26.88 -2.04
CA LEU A 236 -7.71 26.81 -3.39
C LEU A 236 -7.49 25.44 -4.04
N TYR A 237 -6.29 24.87 -3.86
CA TYR A 237 -5.97 23.54 -4.35
C TYR A 237 -6.86 22.46 -3.72
N THR A 238 -7.17 22.50 -2.41
CA THR A 238 -8.09 21.54 -1.79
C THR A 238 -9.45 21.51 -2.49
N TYR A 239 -10.02 22.68 -2.81
CA TYR A 239 -11.29 22.76 -3.54
C TYR A 239 -11.18 22.27 -4.99
N LEU A 240 -10.09 22.63 -5.69
CA LEU A 240 -9.80 22.14 -7.03
C LEU A 240 -9.67 20.61 -7.04
N ASN A 241 -8.88 20.06 -6.12
CA ASN A 241 -8.60 18.65 -6.01
C ASN A 241 -9.87 17.84 -5.74
N LEU A 242 -10.75 18.30 -4.84
CA LEU A 242 -12.04 17.65 -4.59
C LEU A 242 -12.89 17.48 -5.87
N ASN A 243 -12.99 18.55 -6.67
CA ASN A 243 -13.73 18.47 -7.95
C ASN A 243 -12.99 17.60 -8.98
N TYR A 244 -11.66 17.64 -8.97
CA TYR A 244 -10.83 16.79 -9.82
C TYR A 244 -11.00 15.30 -9.47
N MET A 245 -10.99 14.91 -8.19
CA MET A 245 -11.23 13.51 -7.76
C MET A 245 -12.57 12.99 -8.26
N ALA A 246 -13.64 13.79 -8.16
CA ALA A 246 -14.95 13.41 -8.68
C ALA A 246 -14.96 13.28 -10.22
N LEU A 247 -14.23 14.14 -10.94
CA LEU A 247 -14.04 14.00 -12.38
C LEU A 247 -13.22 12.75 -12.72
N SER A 248 -12.17 12.46 -11.94
CA SER A 248 -11.28 11.32 -12.13
C SER A 248 -12.02 9.99 -12.08
N ARG A 249 -12.95 9.82 -11.13
CA ARG A 249 -13.80 8.62 -11.10
C ARG A 249 -14.65 8.44 -12.36
N GLU A 250 -15.18 9.53 -12.92
CA GLU A 250 -15.94 9.47 -14.18
C GLU A 250 -15.03 9.21 -15.40
N MET A 251 -13.76 9.62 -15.33
CA MET A 251 -12.76 9.29 -16.37
C MET A 251 -12.46 7.79 -16.38
N GLU A 252 -12.35 7.15 -15.21
CA GLU A 252 -12.13 5.71 -15.07
C GLU A 252 -13.24 4.88 -15.73
N PHE A 253 -14.50 5.13 -15.37
CA PHE A 253 -15.63 4.40 -15.99
C PHE A 253 -15.70 4.59 -17.50
N HIS A 254 -15.34 5.78 -17.99
CA HIS A 254 -15.34 6.05 -19.42
C HIS A 254 -14.14 5.41 -20.13
N ALA A 255 -12.96 5.35 -19.50
CA ALA A 255 -11.83 4.59 -20.00
C ALA A 255 -12.13 3.08 -20.03
N ASP A 256 -12.85 2.57 -19.03
CA ASP A 256 -13.35 1.20 -18.97
C ASP A 256 -14.36 0.89 -20.09
N GLU A 257 -15.27 1.82 -20.38
CA GLU A 257 -16.21 1.70 -21.50
C GLU A 257 -15.46 1.62 -22.85
N ILE A 258 -14.45 2.47 -23.04
CA ILE A 258 -13.57 2.42 -24.22
C ILE A 258 -12.88 1.06 -24.30
N ALA A 259 -12.26 0.61 -23.21
CA ALA A 259 -11.56 -0.67 -23.17
C ALA A 259 -12.49 -1.85 -23.47
N ALA A 260 -13.69 -1.87 -22.89
CA ALA A 260 -14.71 -2.88 -23.17
C ALA A 260 -15.12 -2.88 -24.65
N HIS A 261 -15.25 -1.71 -25.27
CA HIS A 261 -15.53 -1.64 -26.70
C HIS A 261 -14.32 -2.02 -27.58
N VAL A 262 -13.09 -1.98 -27.11
CA VAL A 262 -11.90 -2.42 -27.86
C VAL A 262 -11.66 -3.93 -27.69
N ALA A 263 -11.67 -4.40 -26.45
CA ALA A 263 -11.22 -5.74 -26.06
C ALA A 263 -12.34 -6.65 -25.50
N GLY A 264 -13.52 -6.11 -25.21
CA GLY A 264 -14.62 -6.82 -24.54
C GLY A 264 -14.61 -6.56 -23.03
N SER A 265 -15.80 -6.57 -22.41
CA SER A 265 -15.98 -6.30 -20.98
C SER A 265 -15.23 -7.31 -20.10
N GLN A 266 -15.26 -8.60 -20.48
CA GLN A 266 -14.66 -9.67 -19.69
C GLN A 266 -13.14 -9.54 -19.60
N ALA A 267 -12.46 -9.17 -20.69
CA ALA A 267 -11.01 -9.04 -20.71
C ALA A 267 -10.51 -7.97 -19.75
N LEU A 268 -11.20 -6.82 -19.66
CA LEU A 268 -10.85 -5.80 -18.68
C LEU A 268 -11.17 -6.26 -17.26
N ALA A 269 -12.34 -6.86 -17.03
CA ALA A 269 -12.73 -7.36 -15.71
C ALA A 269 -11.75 -8.41 -15.16
N ASP A 270 -11.37 -9.39 -15.99
CA ASP A 270 -10.38 -10.41 -15.63
C ASP A 270 -9.02 -9.79 -15.30
N SER A 271 -8.60 -8.79 -16.08
CA SER A 271 -7.33 -8.10 -15.82
C SER A 271 -7.34 -7.30 -14.51
N LEU A 272 -8.43 -6.60 -14.18
CA LEU A 272 -8.57 -5.87 -12.92
C LEU A 272 -8.46 -6.80 -11.72
N LEU A 273 -9.11 -7.96 -11.80
CA LEU A 273 -9.06 -8.96 -10.73
C LEU A 273 -7.66 -9.59 -10.60
N ARG A 274 -6.98 -9.85 -11.72
CA ARG A 274 -5.68 -10.54 -11.72
C ARG A 274 -4.48 -9.65 -11.41
N ILE A 275 -4.51 -8.36 -11.75
CA ILE A 275 -3.34 -7.47 -11.59
C ILE A 275 -2.85 -7.44 -10.15
N ASN A 276 -3.73 -7.22 -9.17
CA ASN A 276 -3.33 -7.15 -7.76
C ASN A 276 -2.72 -8.48 -7.27
N PHE A 277 -3.34 -9.60 -7.66
CA PHE A 277 -2.83 -10.94 -7.34
C PHE A 277 -1.46 -11.19 -7.98
N ALA A 278 -1.28 -10.81 -9.24
CA ALA A 278 -0.01 -10.93 -9.93
C ALA A 278 1.07 -10.02 -9.33
N SER A 279 0.72 -8.80 -8.89
CA SER A 279 1.62 -7.91 -8.15
C SER A 279 2.10 -8.55 -6.86
N SER A 280 1.19 -9.07 -6.03
CA SER A 280 1.57 -9.74 -4.77
C SER A 280 2.45 -10.97 -4.98
N ALA A 281 2.22 -11.73 -6.06
CA ALA A 281 3.09 -12.84 -6.42
C ALA A 281 4.50 -12.37 -6.82
N LEU A 282 4.62 -11.27 -7.58
CA LEU A 282 5.93 -10.71 -7.93
C LEU A 282 6.65 -10.15 -6.70
N GLU A 283 5.94 -9.42 -5.85
CA GLU A 283 6.47 -8.91 -4.56
C GLU A 283 7.00 -10.05 -3.69
N SER A 284 6.33 -11.20 -3.67
CA SER A 284 6.78 -12.38 -2.93
C SER A 284 8.07 -12.99 -3.51
N VAL A 285 8.25 -12.96 -4.83
CA VAL A 285 9.53 -13.34 -5.46
C VAL A 285 10.63 -12.38 -5.04
N LEU A 286 10.37 -11.07 -5.08
CA LEU A 286 11.36 -10.06 -4.71
C LEU A 286 11.74 -10.15 -3.22
N ALA A 287 10.76 -10.33 -2.33
CA ALA A 287 10.99 -10.51 -0.90
C ALA A 287 11.83 -11.76 -0.60
N PHE A 288 11.65 -12.85 -1.36
CA PHE A 288 12.52 -14.03 -1.28
C PHE A 288 13.98 -13.66 -1.62
N TYR A 289 14.22 -12.88 -2.69
CA TYR A 289 15.58 -12.48 -3.07
C TYR A 289 16.18 -11.39 -2.18
N ASP A 290 15.39 -10.55 -1.54
CA ASP A 290 15.87 -9.59 -0.55
C ASP A 290 16.58 -10.33 0.60
N GLN A 291 16.01 -11.45 1.06
CA GLN A 291 16.65 -12.31 2.06
C GLN A 291 17.92 -12.99 1.53
N LYS A 292 17.96 -13.33 0.23
CA LYS A 292 19.07 -14.05 -0.43
C LYS A 292 20.22 -13.15 -0.90
N THR A 293 20.01 -11.84 -0.92
CA THR A 293 21.02 -10.87 -1.37
C THR A 293 22.31 -10.96 -0.54
N LYS A 294 22.21 -11.19 0.78
CA LYS A 294 23.37 -11.35 1.68
C LYS A 294 24.16 -12.62 1.42
N GLU A 295 23.50 -13.66 0.92
CA GLU A 295 24.14 -14.90 0.50
C GLU A 295 24.85 -14.73 -0.86
N ASN A 296 24.87 -13.50 -1.42
CA ASN A 296 25.31 -13.21 -2.77
C ASN A 296 24.55 -14.07 -3.80
N ILE A 297 23.24 -14.22 -3.62
CA ILE A 297 22.37 -14.95 -4.52
C ILE A 297 21.41 -13.96 -5.19
N LYS A 298 21.22 -14.11 -6.50
CA LYS A 298 20.22 -13.38 -7.28
C LYS A 298 19.40 -14.33 -8.15
N SER A 299 18.29 -13.84 -8.69
CA SER A 299 17.53 -14.58 -9.70
C SER A 299 18.31 -14.64 -11.02
N GLU A 300 18.17 -15.74 -11.75
CA GLU A 300 18.51 -15.75 -13.18
C GLU A 300 17.46 -15.02 -14.02
N ASN A 301 16.18 -15.21 -13.70
CA ASN A 301 15.04 -14.62 -14.38
C ASN A 301 13.81 -14.69 -13.48
N ILE A 302 13.31 -13.53 -13.04
CA ILE A 302 12.20 -13.45 -12.08
C ILE A 302 10.85 -13.85 -12.67
N TYR A 303 10.69 -13.90 -13.99
CA TYR A 303 9.37 -14.06 -14.62
C TYR A 303 8.85 -15.51 -14.63
N PRO A 304 9.67 -16.53 -14.90
CA PRO A 304 9.29 -17.93 -14.62
C PRO A 304 9.04 -18.21 -13.14
N GLU A 305 9.76 -17.53 -12.24
CA GLU A 305 9.60 -17.61 -10.79
C GLU A 305 8.26 -16.96 -10.37
N HIS A 306 7.96 -15.78 -10.92
CA HIS A 306 6.69 -15.06 -10.78
C HIS A 306 5.50 -15.91 -11.22
N GLN A 307 5.58 -16.58 -12.37
CA GLN A 307 4.51 -17.47 -12.83
C GLN A 307 4.33 -18.68 -11.90
N PHE A 308 5.43 -19.24 -11.38
CA PHE A 308 5.37 -20.32 -10.39
C PHE A 308 4.69 -19.87 -9.09
N VAL A 309 5.07 -18.71 -8.56
CA VAL A 309 4.46 -18.16 -7.33
C VAL A 309 2.99 -17.84 -7.54
N MET A 310 2.62 -17.25 -8.69
CA MET A 310 1.22 -17.01 -9.06
C MET A 310 0.39 -18.30 -9.03
N ASN A 311 0.88 -19.38 -9.63
CA ASN A 311 0.17 -20.66 -9.63
C ASN A 311 0.14 -21.32 -8.25
N THR A 312 1.22 -21.19 -7.47
CA THR A 312 1.26 -21.67 -6.08
C THR A 312 0.21 -20.97 -5.21
N PHE A 313 0.07 -19.66 -5.37
CA PHE A 313 -0.96 -18.88 -4.69
C PHE A 313 -2.36 -19.25 -5.20
N ALA A 314 -2.49 -19.52 -6.49
CA ALA A 314 -3.77 -19.91 -7.08
C ALA A 314 -4.25 -21.25 -6.54
N GLU A 315 -3.36 -22.24 -6.43
CA GLU A 315 -3.63 -23.52 -5.80
C GLU A 315 -4.01 -23.35 -4.32
N ARG A 316 -3.28 -22.51 -3.57
CA ARG A 316 -3.57 -22.21 -2.16
C ARG A 316 -4.97 -21.63 -1.95
N HIS A 317 -5.40 -20.73 -2.83
CA HIS A 317 -6.72 -20.09 -2.81
C HIS A 317 -7.79 -20.87 -3.59
N GLN A 318 -7.46 -22.04 -4.15
CA GLN A 318 -8.34 -22.87 -4.96
C GLN A 318 -8.91 -22.14 -6.20
N TYR A 319 -8.15 -21.19 -6.75
CA TYR A 319 -8.50 -20.55 -8.02
C TYR A 319 -8.30 -21.52 -9.19
N LEU A 320 -9.20 -21.46 -10.17
CA LEU A 320 -9.01 -22.17 -11.43
C LEU A 320 -7.81 -21.58 -12.18
N ILE A 321 -7.06 -22.43 -12.88
CA ILE A 321 -5.96 -21.99 -13.75
C ILE A 321 -6.39 -22.26 -15.20
N GLU A 322 -6.60 -21.19 -15.96
CA GLU A 322 -6.99 -21.24 -17.37
C GLU A 322 -5.82 -20.76 -18.23
N ASN A 323 -5.43 -21.57 -19.22
CA ASN A 323 -4.28 -21.27 -20.09
C ASN A 323 -2.98 -20.96 -19.33
N GLY A 324 -2.80 -21.45 -18.10
CA GLY A 324 -1.60 -21.18 -17.28
C GLY A 324 -1.62 -19.84 -16.56
N LEU A 325 -2.78 -19.18 -16.44
CA LEU A 325 -3.01 -17.99 -15.63
C LEU A 325 -4.16 -18.23 -14.62
N PRO A 326 -4.07 -17.70 -13.40
CA PRO A 326 -5.15 -17.79 -12.42
C PRO A 326 -6.40 -17.03 -12.87
N LYS A 327 -7.55 -17.71 -12.88
CA LYS A 327 -8.86 -17.13 -13.12
C LYS A 327 -9.45 -16.69 -11.78
N ILE A 328 -9.35 -15.39 -11.50
CA ILE A 328 -9.88 -14.79 -10.29
C ILE A 328 -11.29 -14.29 -10.57
N ASP A 329 -12.19 -14.58 -9.65
CA ASP A 329 -13.58 -14.13 -9.72
C ASP A 329 -13.93 -13.27 -8.49
N LEU A 330 -14.86 -12.33 -8.69
CA LEU A 330 -15.34 -11.44 -7.63
C LEU A 330 -16.00 -12.20 -6.46
N THR A 331 -16.65 -13.33 -6.74
CA THR A 331 -17.35 -14.09 -5.69
C THR A 331 -16.38 -14.71 -4.70
N THR A 332 -15.20 -15.09 -5.16
CA THR A 332 -14.12 -15.65 -4.36
C THR A 332 -13.40 -14.54 -3.59
N ILE A 333 -13.19 -13.35 -4.17
CA ILE A 333 -12.70 -12.19 -3.39
C ILE A 333 -13.67 -11.84 -2.25
N ARG A 334 -14.99 -11.84 -2.53
CA ARG A 334 -16.06 -11.65 -1.52
C ARG A 334 -16.24 -12.83 -0.57
N LYS A 335 -15.65 -14.00 -0.84
CA LYS A 335 -15.58 -15.09 0.14
C LYS A 335 -14.71 -14.68 1.33
N TYR A 336 -13.61 -13.96 1.06
CA TYR A 336 -12.64 -13.55 2.07
C TYR A 336 -12.96 -12.19 2.70
N ASN A 337 -13.47 -11.23 1.91
CA ASN A 337 -13.89 -9.92 2.44
C ASN A 337 -15.40 -9.87 2.63
N LYS A 338 -15.83 -9.80 3.89
CA LYS A 338 -17.24 -9.73 4.33
C LYS A 338 -17.61 -8.38 4.94
N SER A 339 -16.78 -7.36 4.73
CA SER A 339 -17.01 -6.02 5.27
C SER A 339 -18.33 -5.48 4.75
N LYS A 340 -19.16 -4.98 5.68
CA LYS A 340 -20.41 -4.28 5.35
C LYS A 340 -20.21 -2.77 5.32
N LEU A 341 -19.07 -2.30 5.83
CA LEU A 341 -18.71 -0.90 5.86
C LEU A 341 -18.16 -0.46 4.49
N ASN A 342 -18.86 0.48 3.86
CA ASN A 342 -18.34 1.20 2.72
C ASN A 342 -18.09 2.66 3.11
N LEU A 343 -16.82 2.98 3.32
CA LEU A 343 -16.38 4.35 3.40
C LEU A 343 -16.23 4.85 1.96
N GLU A 344 -17.30 5.42 1.38
CA GLU A 344 -17.19 6.16 0.12
C GLU A 344 -16.08 7.19 0.29
N ASN A 345 -14.89 6.87 -0.23
CA ASN A 345 -13.76 7.75 -0.08
C ASN A 345 -13.95 8.89 -1.06
N GLN A 346 -14.57 9.97 -0.59
CA GLN A 346 -14.77 11.20 -1.37
C GLN A 346 -13.43 11.76 -1.90
N TRP A 347 -12.31 11.29 -1.34
CA TRP A 347 -10.93 11.62 -1.67
C TRP A 347 -10.21 10.54 -2.51
N ALA A 348 -10.83 9.41 -2.83
CA ALA A 348 -10.26 8.44 -3.75
C ALA A 348 -10.29 8.99 -5.19
N SER A 349 -9.14 8.91 -5.86
CA SER A 349 -8.96 9.33 -7.25
C SER A 349 -9.53 8.32 -8.26
N HIS A 350 -9.77 7.08 -7.84
CA HIS A 350 -10.30 5.99 -8.67
C HIS A 350 -11.48 5.31 -7.93
N PRO A 351 -12.50 4.82 -8.67
CA PRO A 351 -13.53 3.95 -8.11
C PRO A 351 -12.94 2.59 -7.73
N SER A 352 -13.66 1.81 -6.93
CA SER A 352 -13.19 0.46 -6.56
C SER A 352 -13.25 -0.49 -7.77
N ASP A 353 -12.42 -1.53 -7.76
CA ASP A 353 -12.47 -2.56 -8.82
C ASP A 353 -13.86 -3.22 -8.88
N GLU A 354 -14.55 -3.38 -7.75
CA GLU A 354 -15.92 -3.91 -7.73
C GLU A 354 -16.91 -3.00 -8.48
N GLU A 355 -16.85 -1.69 -8.27
CA GLU A 355 -17.70 -0.72 -8.97
C GLU A 355 -17.43 -0.75 -10.48
N ARG A 356 -16.15 -0.83 -10.87
CA ARG A 356 -15.70 -0.89 -12.27
C ARG A 356 -16.16 -2.17 -12.95
N ILE A 357 -15.97 -3.32 -12.30
CA ILE A 357 -16.41 -4.62 -12.86
C ILE A 357 -17.93 -4.68 -12.94
N HIS A 358 -18.65 -4.16 -11.96
CA HIS A 358 -20.10 -4.05 -12.03
C HIS A 358 -20.53 -3.20 -13.23
N ALA A 359 -19.92 -2.03 -13.46
CA ALA A 359 -20.18 -1.21 -14.64
C ALA A 359 -19.84 -1.96 -15.96
N LEU A 360 -18.71 -2.65 -16.02
CA LEU A 360 -18.31 -3.47 -17.19
C LEU A 360 -19.31 -4.60 -17.49
N SER A 361 -19.84 -5.24 -16.46
CA SER A 361 -20.85 -6.30 -16.58
C SER A 361 -22.15 -5.78 -17.19
N GLN A 362 -22.53 -4.53 -16.89
CA GLN A 362 -23.71 -3.89 -17.45
C GLN A 362 -23.52 -3.56 -18.94
N LEU A 363 -22.30 -3.26 -19.37
CA LEU A 363 -22.00 -3.05 -20.80
C LEU A 363 -22.14 -4.35 -21.60
N ASN A 364 -21.78 -5.49 -21.00
CA ASN A 364 -21.89 -6.83 -21.56
C ASN A 364 -21.37 -6.94 -23.02
N ILE A 365 -20.23 -6.32 -23.31
CA ILE A 365 -19.66 -6.30 -24.66
C ILE A 365 -18.78 -7.54 -24.84
N SER A 366 -19.17 -8.44 -25.74
CA SER A 366 -18.37 -9.59 -26.15
C SER A 366 -17.61 -9.32 -27.46
N LYS A 367 -16.53 -10.06 -27.69
CA LYS A 367 -15.76 -10.06 -28.94
C LYS A 367 -15.80 -11.43 -29.60
N ASP A 368 -15.99 -11.46 -30.92
CA ASP A 368 -16.07 -12.70 -31.69
C ASP A 368 -14.73 -13.47 -31.72
N LYS A 369 -13.63 -12.76 -31.56
CA LYS A 369 -12.28 -13.31 -31.43
C LYS A 369 -11.66 -12.79 -30.14
N VAL A 370 -11.25 -13.72 -29.28
CA VAL A 370 -10.54 -13.45 -28.03
C VAL A 370 -9.12 -13.98 -28.20
N ALA A 371 -8.13 -13.10 -28.09
CA ALA A 371 -6.72 -13.50 -28.11
C ALA A 371 -6.33 -14.06 -26.73
N SER A 372 -6.63 -15.34 -26.50
CA SER A 372 -6.43 -16.03 -25.22
C SER A 372 -4.98 -16.47 -24.95
N ASP A 373 -4.09 -16.36 -25.95
CA ASP A 373 -2.67 -16.65 -25.79
C ASP A 373 -2.03 -15.70 -24.76
N HIS A 374 -0.97 -16.16 -24.09
CA HIS A 374 -0.19 -15.32 -23.18
C HIS A 374 0.39 -14.09 -23.89
N ALA A 375 0.31 -12.94 -23.24
CA ALA A 375 0.86 -11.70 -23.77
C ALA A 375 2.39 -11.72 -23.88
N ILE A 376 3.08 -12.58 -23.11
CA ILE A 376 4.54 -12.77 -23.21
C ILE A 376 4.99 -13.15 -24.62
N LEU A 377 4.12 -13.82 -25.40
CA LEU A 377 4.39 -14.20 -26.79
C LEU A 377 4.41 -13.02 -27.76
N LEU A 378 4.01 -11.81 -27.33
CA LEU A 378 4.18 -10.59 -28.11
C LEU A 378 5.63 -10.09 -28.12
N LEU A 379 6.48 -10.62 -27.24
CA LEU A 379 7.90 -10.34 -27.20
C LEU A 379 8.65 -11.31 -28.13
N SER A 380 9.43 -10.77 -29.07
CA SER A 380 10.10 -11.54 -30.12
C SER A 380 11.21 -12.45 -29.59
N LYS A 381 11.80 -12.07 -28.45
CA LYS A 381 12.82 -12.82 -27.71
C LYS A 381 12.53 -12.76 -26.22
N ASP A 382 11.31 -13.11 -25.84
CA ASP A 382 10.80 -13.13 -24.46
C ASP A 382 11.86 -13.49 -23.41
N ALA A 383 12.51 -14.66 -23.52
CA ALA A 383 13.49 -15.14 -22.55
C ALA A 383 14.71 -14.22 -22.38
N GLN A 384 15.19 -13.60 -23.47
CA GLN A 384 16.33 -12.67 -23.43
C GLN A 384 15.92 -11.34 -22.78
N ILE A 385 14.72 -10.85 -23.08
CA ILE A 385 14.20 -9.59 -22.54
C ILE A 385 13.90 -9.74 -21.06
N THR A 386 13.17 -10.79 -20.68
CA THR A 386 12.83 -11.09 -19.27
C THR A 386 14.09 -11.22 -18.42
N LYS A 387 15.14 -11.84 -18.97
CA LYS A 387 16.45 -11.94 -18.32
C LYS A 387 17.14 -10.59 -18.22
N ALA A 388 17.18 -9.81 -19.30
CA ALA A 388 17.80 -8.48 -19.28
C ALA A 388 17.13 -7.51 -18.29
N ILE A 389 15.79 -7.57 -18.18
CA ILE A 389 15.04 -6.78 -17.20
C ILE A 389 15.35 -7.27 -15.77
N SER A 390 15.43 -8.58 -15.56
CA SER A 390 15.84 -9.16 -14.27
C SER A 390 17.26 -8.72 -13.89
N ASP A 391 18.23 -8.84 -14.79
CA ASP A 391 19.61 -8.41 -14.55
C ASP A 391 19.71 -6.92 -14.24
N LYS A 392 18.91 -6.07 -14.91
CA LYS A 392 18.84 -4.65 -14.62
C LYS A 392 18.27 -4.38 -13.22
N LEU A 393 17.21 -5.09 -12.83
CA LEU A 393 16.62 -4.97 -11.49
C LEU A 393 17.65 -5.31 -10.40
N PHE A 394 18.40 -6.40 -10.56
CA PHE A 394 19.43 -6.79 -9.59
C PHE A 394 20.72 -5.94 -9.69
N SER A 395 20.94 -5.18 -10.77
CA SER A 395 22.14 -4.35 -10.93
C SER A 395 22.21 -3.15 -9.98
N THR A 396 21.07 -2.74 -9.39
CA THR A 396 21.02 -1.67 -8.39
C THR A 396 21.39 -2.16 -6.99
N ILE A 397 21.50 -3.47 -6.80
CA ILE A 397 21.82 -4.08 -5.51
C ILE A 397 23.34 -4.17 -5.34
N THR A 398 23.82 -3.80 -4.15
CA THR A 398 25.23 -3.94 -3.78
C THR A 398 25.45 -5.30 -3.12
N TYR A 399 26.25 -6.15 -3.77
CA TYR A 399 26.65 -7.46 -3.26
C TYR A 399 28.04 -7.40 -2.64
N GLU A 400 28.30 -8.24 -1.63
CA GLU A 400 29.63 -8.36 -1.01
C GLU A 400 30.65 -8.99 -1.96
N SER A 401 30.19 -9.85 -2.87
CA SER A 401 30.99 -10.52 -3.89
C SER A 401 30.18 -10.74 -5.18
N THR A 402 30.77 -11.39 -6.18
CA THR A 402 30.03 -11.68 -7.43
C THR A 402 28.87 -12.62 -7.15
N PRO A 403 27.61 -12.21 -7.42
CA PRO A 403 26.47 -13.02 -7.03
C PRO A 403 26.31 -14.26 -7.91
N SER A 404 25.93 -15.37 -7.29
CA SER A 404 25.52 -16.58 -7.98
C SER A 404 24.04 -16.49 -8.37
N ALA A 405 23.68 -17.07 -9.52
CA ALA A 405 22.30 -17.13 -9.97
C ALA A 405 21.62 -18.40 -9.43
N LEU A 406 20.47 -18.24 -8.78
CA LEU A 406 19.64 -19.36 -8.35
C LEU A 406 18.87 -19.91 -9.55
N SER A 407 18.94 -21.23 -9.79
CA SER A 407 18.17 -21.86 -10.85
C SER A 407 16.68 -21.94 -10.47
N LEU A 408 15.80 -21.93 -11.47
CA LEU A 408 14.35 -22.03 -11.26
C LEU A 408 13.96 -23.28 -10.44
N SER A 409 14.64 -24.41 -10.62
CA SER A 409 14.34 -25.63 -9.85
C SER A 409 14.66 -25.47 -8.36
N LEU A 410 15.81 -24.87 -8.03
CA LEU A 410 16.21 -24.62 -6.65
C LEU A 410 15.35 -23.52 -6.02
N PHE A 411 14.96 -22.51 -6.80
CA PHE A 411 13.99 -21.50 -6.36
C PHE A 411 12.67 -22.16 -5.96
N LYS A 412 12.08 -22.99 -6.84
CA LYS A 412 10.81 -23.68 -6.56
C LYS A 412 10.86 -24.48 -5.27
N GLU A 413 11.93 -25.25 -5.06
CA GLU A 413 12.14 -26.04 -3.85
C GLU A 413 12.25 -25.15 -2.60
N SER A 414 13.15 -24.16 -2.64
CA SER A 414 13.41 -23.26 -1.51
C SER A 414 12.20 -22.42 -1.15
N PHE A 415 11.54 -21.82 -2.14
CA PHE A 415 10.34 -21.02 -1.97
C PHE A 415 9.19 -21.86 -1.41
N THR A 416 8.97 -23.08 -1.93
CA THR A 416 7.91 -23.96 -1.41
C THR A 416 8.17 -24.35 0.04
N ALA A 417 9.43 -24.64 0.40
CA ALA A 417 9.80 -24.96 1.77
C ALA A 417 9.56 -23.78 2.72
N GLU A 418 9.94 -22.56 2.32
CA GLU A 418 9.72 -21.33 3.08
C GLU A 418 8.22 -21.00 3.20
N PHE A 419 7.49 -21.05 2.08
CA PHE A 419 6.05 -20.81 2.03
C PHE A 419 5.27 -21.77 2.94
N ARG A 420 5.62 -23.07 2.91
CA ARG A 420 5.03 -24.08 3.82
C ARG A 420 5.42 -23.86 5.27
N LYS A 421 6.61 -23.32 5.56
CA LYS A 421 7.05 -23.05 6.95
C LYS A 421 6.12 -22.05 7.63
N HIS A 422 5.64 -21.05 6.91
CA HIS A 422 4.82 -19.96 7.43
C HIS A 422 3.30 -20.14 7.23
N GLN A 423 2.84 -21.37 6.99
CA GLN A 423 1.43 -21.69 6.80
C GLN A 423 0.96 -22.87 7.65
N PHE A 424 -0.35 -22.91 7.92
CA PHE A 424 -1.04 -24.10 8.42
C PHE A 424 -1.40 -25.03 7.27
N ASP A 425 -1.67 -26.30 7.60
CA ASP A 425 -1.97 -27.30 6.58
C ASP A 425 -3.33 -27.00 5.92
N PRO A 426 -3.43 -27.05 4.57
CA PRO A 426 -4.67 -26.82 3.85
C PRO A 426 -5.84 -27.72 4.25
N MET A 427 -5.57 -28.86 4.91
CA MET A 427 -6.60 -29.79 5.40
C MET A 427 -7.61 -29.10 6.32
N PHE A 428 -7.21 -28.04 7.03
CA PHE A 428 -8.11 -27.27 7.90
C PHE A 428 -8.93 -26.19 7.19
N ASN A 429 -8.86 -26.09 5.86
CA ASN A 429 -9.62 -25.13 5.05
C ASN A 429 -9.49 -23.67 5.55
N ASP A 430 -8.29 -23.24 5.95
CA ASP A 430 -7.96 -21.91 6.50
C ASP A 430 -8.60 -21.58 7.86
N PHE A 431 -9.23 -22.55 8.53
CA PHE A 431 -9.93 -22.34 9.81
C PHE A 431 -9.04 -21.70 10.87
N TYR A 432 -7.76 -22.05 10.91
CA TYR A 432 -6.82 -21.55 11.91
C TYR A 432 -6.06 -20.28 11.51
N ASP A 433 -6.24 -19.80 10.27
CA ASP A 433 -5.58 -18.58 9.78
C ASP A 433 -6.14 -17.35 10.51
N ASN A 434 -7.43 -17.37 10.86
CA ASN A 434 -8.14 -16.26 11.52
C ASN A 434 -8.84 -16.66 12.83
N ASN A 435 -8.49 -17.81 13.41
CA ASN A 435 -9.12 -18.35 14.62
C ASN A 435 -8.09 -18.85 15.61
N GLU A 436 -8.29 -18.55 16.89
CA GLU A 436 -7.48 -19.08 17.97
C GLU A 436 -8.24 -20.16 18.75
N PRO A 437 -7.84 -21.45 18.66
CA PRO A 437 -8.51 -22.56 19.35
C PRO A 437 -8.24 -22.62 20.85
N ILE A 438 -8.39 -21.51 21.55
CA ILE A 438 -8.22 -21.45 23.01
C ILE A 438 -9.58 -21.64 23.69
N LEU A 439 -9.63 -22.59 24.63
CA LEU A 439 -10.82 -22.86 25.44
C LEU A 439 -10.61 -22.33 26.86
N THR A 440 -11.57 -21.55 27.35
CA THR A 440 -11.58 -21.03 28.73
C THR A 440 -11.98 -22.07 29.77
N ASP A 441 -12.77 -23.08 29.37
CA ASP A 441 -13.40 -24.05 30.27
C ASP A 441 -13.14 -25.49 29.80
N ILE A 442 -11.88 -25.94 29.92
CA ILE A 442 -11.47 -27.30 29.50
C ILE A 442 -12.14 -28.38 30.37
N ALA A 443 -12.41 -28.08 31.65
CA ALA A 443 -12.96 -29.02 32.62
C ALA A 443 -14.39 -29.50 32.29
N ASP A 444 -15.17 -28.69 31.57
CA ASP A 444 -16.57 -29.00 31.20
C ASP A 444 -16.72 -29.74 29.86
N ASN A 445 -15.62 -29.93 29.13
CA ASN A 445 -15.59 -30.54 27.79
C ASN A 445 -15.07 -31.98 27.78
N ASN A 446 -15.04 -32.65 28.93
CA ASN A 446 -14.68 -34.06 29.01
C ASN A 446 -15.67 -34.92 28.22
N GLU A 447 -15.15 -35.72 27.29
CA GLU A 447 -15.78 -36.91 26.69
C GLU A 447 -17.23 -36.72 26.22
N LYS A 448 -17.52 -35.62 25.53
CA LYS A 448 -18.76 -35.50 24.76
C LYS A 448 -18.58 -36.20 23.42
N GLU A 449 -19.40 -37.20 23.15
CA GLU A 449 -19.54 -37.75 21.79
C GLU A 449 -20.00 -36.62 20.86
N THR A 450 -19.33 -36.50 19.71
CA THR A 450 -19.69 -35.57 18.64
C THR A 450 -20.02 -36.40 17.40
N ASP A 451 -21.20 -36.18 16.82
CA ASP A 451 -21.62 -36.82 15.57
C ASP A 451 -21.05 -36.12 14.33
N LEU A 452 -20.31 -35.02 14.51
CA LEU A 452 -19.72 -34.23 13.42
C LEU A 452 -18.49 -34.92 12.82
N THR A 453 -18.39 -34.93 11.49
CA THR A 453 -17.19 -35.40 10.79
C THR A 453 -16.13 -34.31 10.70
N PHE A 454 -14.91 -34.67 10.28
CA PHE A 454 -13.86 -33.71 9.98
C PHE A 454 -14.33 -32.64 8.98
N GLU A 455 -15.05 -33.03 7.92
CA GLU A 455 -15.59 -32.11 6.91
C GLU A 455 -16.62 -31.14 7.48
N ASP A 456 -17.45 -31.57 8.43
CA ASP A 456 -18.43 -30.69 9.08
C ASP A 456 -17.74 -29.59 9.89
N LEU A 457 -16.67 -29.97 10.62
CA LEU A 457 -15.88 -29.10 11.48
C LEU A 457 -15.10 -28.03 10.69
N PHE A 458 -14.63 -28.37 9.50
CA PHE A 458 -13.85 -27.48 8.61
C PHE A 458 -14.63 -27.08 7.34
N SER A 459 -15.96 -27.09 7.43
CA SER A 459 -16.84 -26.77 6.31
C SER A 459 -16.73 -25.30 5.85
N ASN A 460 -17.11 -25.03 4.60
CA ASN A 460 -17.17 -23.67 4.06
C ASN A 460 -18.06 -22.72 4.88
N GLN A 461 -19.08 -23.24 5.58
CA GLN A 461 -19.93 -22.45 6.47
C GLN A 461 -19.16 -21.94 7.69
N LYS A 462 -18.29 -22.77 8.29
CA LYS A 462 -17.43 -22.36 9.40
C LYS A 462 -16.44 -21.29 8.96
N MET A 463 -15.94 -21.39 7.73
CA MET A 463 -15.06 -20.38 7.15
C MET A 463 -15.76 -19.05 6.87
N ASP A 464 -16.96 -19.10 6.31
CA ASP A 464 -17.77 -17.90 6.07
C ASP A 464 -18.03 -17.12 7.37
N MET A 465 -18.31 -17.84 8.47
CA MET A 465 -18.45 -17.25 9.81
C MET A 465 -17.16 -16.57 10.28
N LEU A 466 -15.99 -17.20 10.10
CA LEU A 466 -14.70 -16.63 10.49
C LEU A 466 -14.34 -15.37 9.69
N TYR A 467 -14.53 -15.40 8.37
CA TYR A 467 -14.31 -14.21 7.54
C TYR A 467 -15.29 -13.08 7.86
N THR A 468 -16.54 -13.42 8.19
CA THR A 468 -17.54 -12.44 8.65
C THR A 468 -17.11 -11.82 9.96
N TYR A 469 -16.63 -12.62 10.92
CA TYR A 469 -16.11 -12.12 12.19
C TYR A 469 -14.90 -11.19 12.01
N ALA A 470 -13.91 -11.61 11.19
CA ALA A 470 -12.73 -10.81 10.91
C ALA A 470 -13.10 -9.46 10.26
N SER A 471 -14.03 -9.48 9.30
CA SER A 471 -14.51 -8.27 8.64
C SER A 471 -15.32 -7.37 9.60
N ALA A 472 -16.17 -7.95 10.43
CA ALA A 472 -16.93 -7.20 11.44
C ALA A 472 -16.02 -6.54 12.50
N GLN A 473 -14.90 -7.18 12.87
CA GLN A 473 -13.87 -6.57 13.73
C GLN A 473 -13.18 -5.40 13.04
N SER A 474 -12.86 -5.51 11.75
CA SER A 474 -12.30 -4.40 10.96
C SER A 474 -13.30 -3.24 10.85
N ASP A 475 -14.56 -3.53 10.55
CA ASP A 475 -15.65 -2.56 10.50
C ASP A 475 -15.82 -1.85 11.85
N LYS A 476 -15.80 -2.62 12.95
CA LYS A 476 -15.86 -2.09 14.32
C LYS A 476 -14.76 -1.05 14.55
N PHE A 477 -13.51 -1.41 14.28
CA PHE A 477 -12.36 -0.53 14.47
C PHE A 477 -12.50 0.78 13.67
N MET A 478 -12.93 0.68 12.41
CA MET A 478 -13.12 1.86 11.56
C MET A 478 -14.27 2.76 12.06
N VAL A 479 -15.38 2.17 12.53
CA VAL A 479 -16.51 2.93 13.08
C VAL A 479 -16.15 3.55 14.44
N GLU A 480 -15.38 2.86 15.28
CA GLU A 480 -14.81 3.43 16.52
C GLU A 480 -13.98 4.68 16.22
N ALA A 481 -13.11 4.62 15.21
CA ALA A 481 -12.32 5.76 14.78
C ALA A 481 -13.17 6.94 14.23
N ILE A 482 -14.34 6.66 13.64
CA ILE A 482 -15.31 7.71 13.25
C ILE A 482 -15.95 8.36 14.48
N VAL A 483 -16.33 7.55 15.49
CA VAL A 483 -16.93 8.02 16.76
C VAL A 483 -15.94 8.90 17.53
N GLU A 484 -14.68 8.48 17.62
CA GLU A 484 -13.60 9.22 18.29
C GLU A 484 -13.18 10.49 17.55
N GLY A 485 -13.59 10.63 16.27
CA GLY A 485 -13.25 11.77 15.43
C GLY A 485 -11.87 11.68 14.78
N ASN A 486 -11.20 10.53 14.87
CA ASN A 486 -9.95 10.24 14.17
C ASN A 486 -10.15 10.17 12.64
N ILE A 487 -11.35 9.80 12.19
CA ILE A 487 -11.75 9.84 10.78
C ILE A 487 -12.83 10.92 10.57
N ASP A 488 -12.53 11.93 9.75
CA ASP A 488 -13.47 13.01 9.43
C ASP A 488 -14.27 12.73 8.16
N LEU A 489 -15.51 12.24 8.34
CA LEU A 489 -16.46 11.94 7.27
C LEU A 489 -17.79 12.63 7.56
N LYS A 490 -18.52 13.01 6.50
CA LYS A 490 -19.90 13.50 6.65
C LYS A 490 -20.91 12.36 6.78
N THR A 491 -20.73 11.34 5.93
CA THR A 491 -21.59 10.18 5.81
C THR A 491 -20.74 8.94 5.50
N PHE A 492 -21.25 7.78 5.85
CA PHE A 492 -20.68 6.48 5.50
C PHE A 492 -21.82 5.50 5.27
N ASP A 493 -21.57 4.41 4.53
CA ASP A 493 -22.59 3.40 4.26
C ASP A 493 -22.23 2.13 5.05
N TYR A 494 -23.21 1.51 5.68
CA TYR A 494 -23.06 0.24 6.38
C TYR A 494 -24.21 -0.68 6.01
N ASP A 495 -23.90 -1.87 5.49
CA ASP A 495 -24.86 -2.86 5.02
C ASP A 495 -25.85 -2.30 3.98
N GLY A 496 -25.33 -1.45 3.08
CA GLY A 496 -26.13 -0.78 2.04
C GLY A 496 -27.01 0.39 2.52
N ILE A 497 -26.96 0.74 3.81
CA ILE A 497 -27.70 1.87 4.39
C ILE A 497 -26.73 3.05 4.62
N LYS A 498 -27.11 4.25 4.18
CA LYS A 498 -26.32 5.47 4.34
C LYS A 498 -26.60 6.13 5.69
N TYR A 499 -25.55 6.33 6.48
CA TYR A 499 -25.56 6.94 7.81
C TYR A 499 -24.82 8.28 7.83
N ASN A 500 -25.17 9.18 8.74
CA ASN A 500 -24.38 10.37 9.04
C ASN A 500 -23.38 10.07 10.16
N LYS A 501 -22.34 10.89 10.30
CA LYS A 501 -21.36 10.78 11.41
C LYS A 501 -22.00 10.67 12.80
N LYS A 502 -23.10 11.41 13.04
CA LYS A 502 -23.85 11.37 14.31
C LYS A 502 -24.51 10.02 14.62
N ASP A 503 -24.73 9.19 13.59
CA ASP A 503 -25.38 7.88 13.71
C ASP A 503 -24.33 6.77 13.95
N ALA A 504 -23.02 7.09 13.91
CA ALA A 504 -21.93 6.13 14.10
C ALA A 504 -21.96 5.36 15.44
N PRO A 505 -22.31 5.97 16.59
CA PRO A 505 -22.42 5.21 17.84
C PRO A 505 -23.49 4.10 17.80
N GLN A 506 -24.59 4.33 17.09
CA GLN A 506 -25.65 3.33 16.93
C GLN A 506 -25.19 2.16 16.04
N VAL A 507 -24.49 2.47 14.94
CA VAL A 507 -23.92 1.43 14.06
C VAL A 507 -22.86 0.62 14.80
N LEU A 508 -22.04 1.27 15.63
CA LEU A 508 -21.05 0.60 16.46
C LEU A 508 -21.70 -0.39 17.46
N GLU A 509 -22.84 -0.04 18.05
CA GLU A 509 -23.59 -0.95 18.92
C GLU A 509 -24.09 -2.19 18.14
N GLN A 510 -24.61 -2.00 16.92
CA GLN A 510 -25.02 -3.09 16.04
C GLN A 510 -23.84 -4.03 15.71
N ILE A 511 -22.69 -3.46 15.33
CA ILE A 511 -21.49 -4.23 15.02
C ILE A 511 -21.01 -5.01 16.26
N ASN A 512 -21.00 -4.38 17.44
CA ASN A 512 -20.59 -5.05 18.68
C ASN A 512 -21.46 -6.26 19.03
N HIS A 513 -22.78 -6.18 18.78
CA HIS A 513 -23.67 -7.31 18.99
C HIS A 513 -23.39 -8.46 18.01
N GLU A 514 -23.17 -8.13 16.72
CA GLU A 514 -22.79 -9.11 15.70
C GLU A 514 -21.45 -9.79 16.03
N VAL A 515 -20.43 -8.99 16.37
CA VAL A 515 -19.10 -9.48 16.78
C VAL A 515 -19.20 -10.42 17.97
N THR A 516 -19.98 -10.06 19.00
CA THR A 516 -20.16 -10.90 20.19
C THR A 516 -20.83 -12.23 19.84
N THR A 517 -21.89 -12.19 19.02
CA THR A 517 -22.63 -13.38 18.57
C THR A 517 -21.73 -14.32 17.79
N LEU A 518 -20.98 -13.79 16.82
CA LEU A 518 -20.02 -14.57 16.03
C LEU A 518 -18.91 -15.14 16.90
N GLN A 519 -18.38 -14.36 17.86
CA GLN A 519 -17.35 -14.82 18.78
C GLN A 519 -17.83 -16.02 19.61
N ASP A 520 -19.08 -16.03 20.08
CA ASP A 520 -19.63 -17.16 20.84
C ASP A 520 -19.86 -18.39 19.95
N GLN A 521 -20.26 -18.22 18.69
CA GLN A 521 -20.35 -19.31 17.71
C GLN A 521 -18.97 -19.91 17.36
N ILE A 522 -17.94 -19.06 17.27
CA ILE A 522 -16.55 -19.48 17.05
C ILE A 522 -16.05 -20.27 18.27
N LYS A 523 -16.30 -19.79 19.49
CA LYS A 523 -15.96 -20.53 20.72
C LYS A 523 -16.61 -21.91 20.73
N GLU A 524 -17.89 -22.01 20.40
CA GLU A 524 -18.57 -23.31 20.36
C GLU A 524 -17.97 -24.22 19.28
N SER A 525 -17.64 -23.67 18.12
CA SER A 525 -16.94 -24.42 17.06
C SER A 525 -15.57 -24.94 17.53
N ASN A 526 -14.81 -24.13 18.28
CA ASN A 526 -13.54 -24.55 18.86
C ASN A 526 -13.72 -25.68 19.89
N LYS A 527 -14.80 -25.65 20.67
CA LYS A 527 -15.14 -26.76 21.60
C LYS A 527 -15.44 -28.04 20.84
N GLN A 528 -16.24 -27.97 19.77
CA GLN A 528 -16.57 -29.12 18.92
C GLN A 528 -15.31 -29.75 18.31
N VAL A 529 -14.42 -28.92 17.77
CA VAL A 529 -13.14 -29.38 17.21
C VAL A 529 -12.27 -30.03 18.28
N TYR A 530 -12.12 -29.40 19.44
CA TYR A 530 -11.35 -29.98 20.55
C TYR A 530 -11.90 -31.34 20.99
N SER A 531 -13.22 -31.46 21.16
CA SER A 531 -13.87 -32.72 21.55
C SER A 531 -13.67 -33.81 20.49
N TYR A 532 -13.76 -33.47 19.20
CA TYR A 532 -13.49 -34.41 18.10
C TYR A 532 -12.07 -34.99 18.20
N PHE A 533 -11.05 -34.13 18.27
CA PHE A 533 -9.66 -34.60 18.32
C PHE A 533 -9.30 -35.26 19.65
N LEU A 534 -9.92 -34.86 20.76
CA LEU A 534 -9.75 -35.56 22.04
C LEU A 534 -10.30 -36.99 21.95
N ASN A 535 -11.50 -37.18 21.40
CA ASN A 535 -12.09 -38.50 21.22
C ASN A 535 -11.24 -39.36 20.27
N LEU A 536 -10.72 -38.76 19.20
CA LEU A 536 -9.84 -39.44 18.27
C LEU A 536 -8.52 -39.87 18.94
N ALA A 537 -7.92 -38.99 19.74
CA ALA A 537 -6.73 -39.30 20.53
C ALA A 537 -7.01 -40.41 21.55
N ILE A 538 -8.18 -40.43 22.20
CA ILE A 538 -8.60 -41.52 23.09
C ILE A 538 -8.69 -42.85 22.34
N TYR A 539 -9.37 -42.86 21.18
CA TYR A 539 -9.50 -44.05 20.34
C TYR A 539 -8.15 -44.62 19.91
N GLN A 540 -7.17 -43.76 19.64
CA GLN A 540 -5.82 -44.14 19.25
C GLN A 540 -4.86 -44.36 20.43
N ASN A 541 -5.33 -44.25 21.69
CA ASN A 541 -4.52 -44.36 22.90
C ASN A 541 -3.38 -43.30 23.00
N ARG A 542 -3.65 -42.08 22.52
CA ARG A 542 -2.75 -40.91 22.49
C ARG A 542 -3.32 -39.69 23.24
N LYS A 543 -4.23 -39.92 24.19
CA LYS A 543 -4.91 -38.86 24.98
C LYS A 543 -3.90 -37.94 25.67
N ASP A 544 -2.89 -38.51 26.33
CA ASP A 544 -1.91 -37.74 27.10
C ASP A 544 -1.05 -36.85 26.19
N GLU A 545 -0.65 -37.36 25.01
CA GLU A 545 0.06 -36.56 23.99
C GLU A 545 -0.80 -35.38 23.51
N PHE A 546 -2.08 -35.61 23.21
CA PHE A 546 -3.00 -34.54 22.79
C PHE A 546 -3.12 -33.44 23.85
N LEU A 547 -3.35 -33.84 25.11
CA LEU A 547 -3.49 -32.91 26.22
C LEU A 547 -2.20 -32.12 26.45
N GLN A 548 -1.03 -32.77 26.33
CA GLN A 548 0.26 -32.12 26.44
C GLN A 548 0.43 -31.05 25.34
N HIS A 549 0.21 -31.39 24.07
CA HIS A 549 0.34 -30.43 22.98
C HIS A 549 -0.63 -29.26 23.10
N TYR A 550 -1.87 -29.52 23.53
CA TYR A 550 -2.84 -28.45 23.78
C TYR A 550 -2.39 -27.54 24.94
N GLN A 551 -1.90 -28.10 26.04
CA GLN A 551 -1.38 -27.32 27.17
C GLN A 551 -0.17 -26.47 26.78
N GLU A 552 0.76 -27.01 25.99
CA GLU A 552 1.90 -26.27 25.45
C GLU A 552 1.44 -25.07 24.60
N TYR A 553 0.47 -25.29 23.70
CA TYR A 553 -0.14 -24.22 22.90
C TYR A 553 -0.88 -23.17 23.77
N ALA A 554 -1.69 -23.61 24.74
CA ALA A 554 -2.43 -22.71 25.63
C ALA A 554 -1.50 -21.83 26.47
N ASN A 555 -0.43 -22.42 27.03
CA ASN A 555 0.61 -21.68 27.75
C ASN A 555 1.33 -20.69 26.82
N ALA A 556 1.63 -21.09 25.58
CA ALA A 556 2.22 -20.21 24.58
C ALA A 556 1.29 -19.03 24.23
N HIS A 557 -0.02 -19.26 24.15
CA HIS A 557 -1.02 -18.20 23.93
C HIS A 557 -1.06 -17.20 25.09
N GLU A 558 -1.15 -17.65 26.34
CA GLU A 558 -1.15 -16.76 27.51
C GLU A 558 0.13 -15.92 27.57
N LYS A 559 1.29 -16.55 27.32
CA LYS A 559 2.58 -15.88 27.24
C LYS A 559 2.61 -14.85 26.11
N HIS A 560 2.10 -15.20 24.92
CA HIS A 560 2.02 -14.29 23.78
C HIS A 560 1.14 -13.07 24.10
N GLN A 561 0.00 -13.26 24.76
CA GLN A 561 -0.87 -12.15 25.19
C GLN A 561 -0.18 -11.23 26.21
N GLU A 562 0.59 -11.76 27.16
CA GLU A 562 1.42 -10.94 28.07
C GLU A 562 2.46 -10.12 27.28
N GLN A 563 3.18 -10.77 26.37
CA GLN A 563 4.23 -10.14 25.57
C GLN A 563 3.66 -9.06 24.62
N LEU A 564 2.48 -9.31 24.05
CA LEU A 564 1.79 -8.36 23.19
C LEU A 564 1.33 -7.11 23.95
N ARG A 565 0.89 -7.25 25.21
CA ARG A 565 0.56 -6.09 26.06
C ARG A 565 1.77 -5.17 26.25
N LEU A 566 2.96 -5.74 26.50
CA LEU A 566 4.19 -4.95 26.60
C LEU A 566 4.51 -4.24 25.28
N HIS A 567 4.44 -4.96 24.15
CA HIS A 567 4.64 -4.36 22.83
C HIS A 567 3.68 -3.18 22.57
N ASN A 568 2.39 -3.36 22.86
CA ASN A 568 1.39 -2.31 22.67
C ASN A 568 1.65 -1.10 23.58
N GLN A 569 2.02 -1.33 24.85
CA GLN A 569 2.42 -0.28 25.77
C GLN A 569 3.63 0.52 25.26
N LEU A 570 4.60 -0.14 24.62
CA LEU A 570 5.76 0.52 24.01
C LEU A 570 5.36 1.35 22.79
N CYS A 571 4.49 0.83 21.92
CA CYS A 571 3.98 1.55 20.75
C CYS A 571 3.18 2.79 21.18
N GLU A 572 2.20 2.63 22.07
CA GLU A 572 1.42 3.75 22.62
C GLU A 572 2.32 4.75 23.35
N GLY A 573 3.25 4.26 24.17
CA GLY A 573 4.21 5.06 24.91
C GLY A 573 5.19 5.85 24.05
N THR A 574 5.35 5.50 22.76
CA THR A 574 6.25 6.19 21.83
C THR A 574 5.53 7.07 20.80
N GLN A 575 4.19 7.05 20.74
CA GLN A 575 3.42 7.83 19.75
C GLN A 575 3.74 9.34 19.77
N PHE A 576 4.02 9.91 20.95
CA PHE A 576 4.33 11.33 21.12
C PHE A 576 5.58 11.79 20.35
N ILE A 577 6.48 10.86 19.99
CA ILE A 577 7.72 11.14 19.23
C ILE A 577 7.40 11.50 17.78
N PHE A 578 6.27 11.01 17.24
CA PHE A 578 5.87 11.22 15.85
C PHE A 578 4.99 12.46 15.64
N VAL A 579 4.72 13.22 16.71
CA VAL A 579 3.92 14.44 16.68
C VAL A 579 4.67 15.59 17.35
N THR A 580 4.25 16.83 17.08
CA THR A 580 4.84 17.99 17.75
C THR A 580 4.40 18.01 19.22
N THR A 581 5.31 17.64 20.11
CA THR A 581 5.07 17.54 21.57
C THR A 581 5.89 18.60 22.31
N PRO A 582 5.34 19.31 23.30
CA PRO A 582 6.09 20.26 24.13
C PRO A 582 7.27 19.60 24.88
N PHE A 583 8.39 20.30 25.02
CA PHE A 583 9.61 19.74 25.65
C PHE A 583 9.40 19.23 27.08
N GLU A 584 8.59 19.92 27.88
CA GLU A 584 8.26 19.49 29.25
C GLU A 584 7.49 18.17 29.25
N GLU A 585 6.56 18.00 28.31
CA GLU A 585 5.79 16.76 28.17
C GLU A 585 6.65 15.60 27.65
N ILE A 586 7.61 15.87 26.75
CA ILE A 586 8.57 14.87 26.27
C ILE A 586 9.35 14.24 27.44
N SER A 587 9.80 15.05 28.41
CA SER A 587 10.55 14.54 29.56
C SER A 587 9.72 13.58 30.40
N ASP A 588 8.46 13.92 30.69
CA ASP A 588 7.60 13.09 31.52
C ASP A 588 7.13 11.82 30.79
N LYS A 589 6.87 11.90 29.48
CA LYS A 589 6.57 10.72 28.65
C LYS A 589 7.76 9.77 28.55
N LEU A 590 8.98 10.27 28.40
CA LEU A 590 10.20 9.45 28.40
C LEU A 590 10.46 8.79 29.75
N LYS A 591 10.17 9.46 30.87
CA LYS A 591 10.23 8.84 32.21
C LYS A 591 9.23 7.70 32.32
N ALA A 592 7.99 7.89 31.87
CA ALA A 592 6.98 6.84 31.88
C ALA A 592 7.37 5.64 31.00
N LEU A 593 8.16 5.87 29.95
CA LEU A 593 8.65 4.82 29.04
C LEU A 593 9.81 3.99 29.62
N GLN A 594 10.48 4.44 30.70
CA GLN A 594 11.66 3.75 31.26
C GLN A 594 11.35 2.32 31.72
N GLU A 595 10.22 2.10 32.39
CA GLU A 595 9.85 0.77 32.88
C GLU A 595 9.55 -0.20 31.71
N PRO A 596 8.65 0.11 30.75
CA PRO A 596 8.44 -0.73 29.58
C PRO A 596 9.73 -1.03 28.80
N VAL A 597 10.62 -0.05 28.63
CA VAL A 597 11.90 -0.23 27.93
C VAL A 597 12.84 -1.15 28.71
N SER A 598 12.89 -1.03 30.03
CA SER A 598 13.65 -1.94 30.88
C SER A 598 13.11 -3.37 30.80
N LEU A 599 11.79 -3.54 30.76
CA LEU A 599 11.16 -4.85 30.62
C LEU A 599 11.45 -5.46 29.24
N LEU A 600 11.36 -4.67 28.16
CA LEU A 600 11.76 -5.09 26.82
C LEU A 600 13.20 -5.59 26.81
N ARG A 601 14.13 -4.82 27.40
CA ARG A 601 15.54 -5.21 27.50
C ARG A 601 15.70 -6.57 28.16
N LYS A 602 15.08 -6.78 29.32
CA LYS A 602 15.11 -8.07 30.03
C LYS A 602 14.57 -9.22 29.19
N LYS A 603 13.44 -9.01 28.49
CA LYS A 603 12.83 -10.03 27.64
C LYS A 603 13.75 -10.37 26.46
N LEU A 604 14.35 -9.38 25.79
CA LEU A 604 15.30 -9.60 24.69
C LEU A 604 16.59 -10.29 25.14
N THR A 605 17.12 -9.96 26.31
CA THR A 605 18.26 -10.69 26.90
C THR A 605 17.93 -12.17 27.04
N HIS A 606 16.76 -12.50 27.58
CA HIS A 606 16.33 -13.89 27.74
C HIS A 606 16.12 -14.61 26.39
N VAL A 607 15.64 -13.91 25.37
CA VAL A 607 15.50 -14.48 24.02
C VAL A 607 16.89 -14.80 23.43
N LEU A 608 17.89 -13.93 23.61
CA LEU A 608 19.26 -14.16 23.11
C LEU A 608 19.99 -15.32 23.80
N GLU A 609 19.61 -15.66 25.03
CA GLU A 609 20.14 -16.82 25.77
C GLU A 609 19.64 -18.16 25.21
N GLN A 610 18.57 -18.15 24.40
CA GLN A 610 17.98 -19.35 23.80
C GLN A 610 18.49 -19.52 22.36
N PRO A 611 19.32 -20.55 22.06
CA PRO A 611 19.93 -20.72 20.74
C PRO A 611 18.90 -20.76 19.60
N ASP A 612 17.79 -21.48 19.79
CA ASP A 612 16.76 -21.65 18.75
C ASP A 612 15.99 -20.35 18.46
N LEU A 613 15.75 -19.52 19.47
CA LEU A 613 15.10 -18.22 19.28
C LEU A 613 16.09 -17.19 18.72
N ARG A 614 17.36 -17.27 19.14
CA ARG A 614 18.41 -16.39 18.62
C ARG A 614 18.59 -16.54 17.10
N LEU A 615 18.41 -17.74 16.57
CA LEU A 615 18.45 -18.02 15.13
C LEU A 615 17.28 -17.40 14.35
N GLN A 616 16.24 -16.90 15.02
CA GLN A 616 15.11 -16.23 14.37
C GLN A 616 15.35 -14.74 14.13
N PHE A 617 16.30 -14.12 14.84
CA PHE A 617 16.68 -12.73 14.56
C PHE A 617 17.43 -12.64 13.23
N SER A 618 17.19 -11.54 12.50
CA SER A 618 18.03 -11.21 11.37
C SER A 618 19.47 -10.91 11.84
N ALA A 619 20.46 -11.20 10.99
CA ALA A 619 21.86 -10.87 11.29
C ALA A 619 22.08 -9.35 11.49
N GLU A 620 21.19 -8.52 10.95
CA GLU A 620 21.20 -7.05 11.08
C GLU A 620 20.59 -6.57 12.41
N ALA A 621 19.63 -7.32 12.96
CA ALA A 621 19.00 -6.99 14.23
C ALA A 621 19.96 -7.25 15.40
N LEU A 622 20.80 -8.29 15.33
CA LEU A 622 21.65 -8.71 16.45
C LEU A 622 22.57 -7.59 16.99
N PRO A 623 23.29 -6.81 16.16
CA PRO A 623 24.06 -5.66 16.66
C PRO A 623 23.19 -4.60 17.34
N SER A 624 22.00 -4.31 16.79
CA SER A 624 21.06 -3.34 17.37
C SER A 624 20.52 -3.82 18.71
N ILE A 625 20.20 -5.11 18.83
CA ILE A 625 19.75 -5.73 20.08
C ILE A 625 20.86 -5.74 21.12
N GLN A 626 22.08 -6.10 20.72
CA GLN A 626 23.23 -6.09 21.61
C GLN A 626 23.50 -4.67 22.12
N LYS A 627 23.48 -3.67 21.24
CA LYS A 627 23.60 -2.24 21.62
C LYS A 627 22.51 -1.82 22.60
N PHE A 628 21.27 -2.25 22.40
CA PHE A 628 20.13 -1.95 23.27
C PHE A 628 20.22 -2.62 24.65
N ILE A 629 20.77 -3.83 24.72
CA ILE A 629 20.98 -4.58 25.97
C ILE A 629 22.14 -4.01 26.77
N ASP A 630 23.25 -3.70 26.11
CA ASP A 630 24.50 -3.31 26.77
C ASP A 630 24.49 -1.85 27.26
N ASN A 631 23.58 -1.01 26.75
CA ASN A 631 23.61 0.43 27.00
C ASN A 631 22.26 0.97 27.51
N GLU A 632 22.32 1.92 28.45
CA GLU A 632 21.20 2.82 28.74
C GLU A 632 21.21 3.99 27.77
N LEU A 633 20.37 3.90 26.73
CA LEU A 633 20.30 4.89 25.68
C LEU A 633 19.50 6.12 26.13
N VAL A 634 20.06 7.31 25.87
CA VAL A 634 19.35 8.58 26.01
C VAL A 634 18.64 8.89 24.69
N TYR A 635 17.35 9.18 24.73
CA TYR A 635 16.54 9.41 23.52
C TYR A 635 16.31 10.88 23.20
N PHE A 636 16.50 11.78 24.17
CA PHE A 636 16.27 13.20 24.03
C PHE A 636 17.24 13.99 24.91
N GLU A 637 17.97 14.92 24.29
CA GLU A 637 18.95 15.78 24.96
C GLU A 637 19.02 17.13 24.24
N ALA A 638 19.32 18.21 24.96
CA ALA A 638 19.52 19.54 24.38
C ALA A 638 18.37 20.05 23.48
N ASN A 639 17.13 19.70 23.83
CA ASN A 639 15.90 20.01 23.09
C ASN A 639 15.75 19.29 21.72
N GLU A 640 16.52 18.23 21.48
CA GLU A 640 16.47 17.44 20.26
C GLU A 640 16.41 15.93 20.53
N TYR A 641 15.81 15.19 19.61
CA TYR A 641 15.78 13.73 19.65
C TYR A 641 17.09 13.13 19.12
N ILE A 642 17.62 12.15 19.83
CA ILE A 642 18.83 11.42 19.41
C ILE A 642 18.40 10.30 18.45
N SER A 643 18.43 10.62 17.15
CA SER A 643 17.86 9.77 16.08
C SER A 643 18.45 8.36 16.08
N GLU A 644 19.77 8.21 16.26
CA GLU A 644 20.44 6.91 16.28
C GLU A 644 19.94 6.00 17.43
N ASN A 645 19.67 6.58 18.60
CA ASN A 645 19.18 5.83 19.76
C ASN A 645 17.70 5.46 19.61
N LEU A 646 16.90 6.36 19.01
CA LEU A 646 15.51 6.07 18.67
C LEU A 646 15.40 4.95 17.63
N GLU A 647 16.26 4.96 16.61
CA GLU A 647 16.32 3.89 15.61
C GLU A 647 16.59 2.53 16.26
N VAL A 648 17.53 2.47 17.21
CA VAL A 648 17.79 1.26 18.00
C VAL A 648 16.55 0.85 18.80
N LEU A 649 15.89 1.78 19.50
CA LEU A 649 14.66 1.48 20.26
C LEU A 649 13.56 0.90 19.37
N PHE A 650 13.23 1.56 18.25
CA PHE A 650 12.17 1.12 17.35
C PHE A 650 12.49 -0.19 16.66
N THR A 651 13.74 -0.40 16.24
CA THR A 651 14.20 -1.69 15.71
C THR A 651 13.95 -2.80 16.73
N ASN A 652 14.31 -2.58 17.99
CA ASN A 652 14.14 -3.59 19.04
C ASN A 652 12.66 -3.84 19.40
N ILE A 653 11.80 -2.83 19.36
CA ILE A 653 10.35 -3.00 19.53
C ILE A 653 9.78 -3.89 18.40
N ASN A 654 10.18 -3.62 17.15
CA ASN A 654 9.72 -4.39 15.99
C ASN A 654 10.24 -5.84 15.99
N GLU A 655 11.54 -6.02 16.27
CA GLU A 655 12.15 -7.36 16.34
C GLU A 655 11.54 -8.20 17.47
N TYR A 656 11.20 -7.57 18.60
CA TYR A 656 10.47 -8.23 19.67
C TYR A 656 9.10 -8.73 19.20
N ARG A 657 8.33 -7.93 18.44
CA ARG A 657 7.04 -8.33 17.85
C ARG A 657 7.18 -9.54 16.93
N VAL A 658 8.15 -9.51 16.01
CA VAL A 658 8.38 -10.59 15.05
C VAL A 658 8.64 -11.91 15.77
N ILE A 659 9.48 -11.92 16.81
CA ILE A 659 9.82 -13.16 17.51
C ILE A 659 8.68 -13.72 18.34
N ILE A 660 7.94 -12.88 19.06
CA ILE A 660 6.83 -13.39 19.88
C ILE A 660 5.75 -13.98 18.98
N ASP A 661 5.49 -13.37 17.82
CA ASP A 661 4.53 -13.86 16.83
C ASP A 661 5.01 -15.17 16.18
N ASN A 662 6.28 -15.25 15.77
CA ASN A 662 6.86 -16.47 15.20
C ASN A 662 6.87 -17.63 16.21
N THR A 663 7.25 -17.37 17.46
CA THR A 663 7.29 -18.39 18.52
C THR A 663 5.88 -18.92 18.80
N TYR A 664 4.89 -18.02 18.84
CA TYR A 664 3.50 -18.39 19.02
C TYR A 664 2.97 -19.19 17.83
N PHE A 665 3.24 -18.74 16.60
CA PHE A 665 2.86 -19.42 15.37
C PHE A 665 3.42 -20.84 15.32
N ILE A 666 4.70 -21.05 15.65
CA ILE A 666 5.32 -22.38 15.71
C ILE A 666 4.62 -23.27 16.73
N SER A 667 4.32 -22.74 17.93
CA SER A 667 3.62 -23.50 18.98
C SER A 667 2.23 -23.93 18.52
N LYS A 668 1.47 -23.02 17.90
CA LYS A 668 0.17 -23.31 17.28
C LYS A 668 0.32 -24.37 16.19
N LYS A 669 1.28 -24.21 15.29
CA LYS A 669 1.52 -25.15 14.20
C LYS A 669 1.85 -26.56 14.68
N ASN A 670 2.64 -26.70 15.74
CA ASN A 670 2.96 -28.00 16.32
C ASN A 670 1.71 -28.70 16.88
N TYR A 671 0.84 -27.96 17.58
CA TYR A 671 -0.44 -28.48 18.06
C TYR A 671 -1.33 -28.93 16.90
N LEU A 672 -1.45 -28.10 15.85
CA LEU A 672 -2.24 -28.42 14.67
C LEU A 672 -1.65 -29.60 13.87
N GLN A 673 -0.33 -29.72 13.80
CA GLN A 673 0.33 -30.86 13.16
C GLN A 673 -0.03 -32.17 13.85
N PHE A 674 -0.07 -32.18 15.18
CA PHE A 674 -0.50 -33.35 15.93
C PHE A 674 -1.95 -33.75 15.63
N MET A 675 -2.85 -32.77 15.45
CA MET A 675 -4.24 -33.02 15.05
C MET A 675 -4.31 -33.67 13.65
N ILE A 676 -3.49 -33.23 12.69
CA ILE A 676 -3.38 -33.86 11.37
C ILE A 676 -2.90 -35.31 11.49
N ASP A 677 -1.90 -35.56 12.33
CA ASP A 677 -1.35 -36.90 12.51
C ASP A 677 -2.39 -37.87 13.10
N LEU A 678 -3.25 -37.38 14.01
CA LEU A 678 -4.40 -38.15 14.50
C LEU A 678 -5.37 -38.47 13.37
N GLU A 679 -5.77 -37.48 12.56
CA GLU A 679 -6.73 -37.67 11.48
C GLU A 679 -6.23 -38.66 10.41
N LYS A 680 -4.99 -38.50 9.94
CA LYS A 680 -4.39 -39.41 8.96
C LYS A 680 -4.24 -40.84 9.47
N SER A 681 -4.01 -41.01 10.78
CA SER A 681 -3.93 -42.34 11.39
C SER A 681 -5.29 -43.05 11.41
N MET A 682 -6.41 -42.31 11.42
CA MET A 682 -7.76 -42.86 11.36
C MET A 682 -8.09 -43.45 9.98
N GLU A 683 -7.73 -42.74 8.90
CA GLU A 683 -7.93 -43.21 7.52
C GLU A 683 -7.22 -44.56 7.27
N ILE A 684 -6.06 -44.76 7.88
CA ILE A 684 -5.28 -46.01 7.76
C ILE A 684 -5.94 -47.17 8.53
N LEU A 685 -6.60 -46.88 9.66
CA LEU A 685 -7.30 -47.86 10.50
C LEU A 685 -8.71 -48.21 9.96
N THR A 686 -9.25 -47.41 9.06
CA THR A 686 -10.54 -47.61 8.38
C THR A 686 -10.38 -47.53 6.86
N PRO A 687 -9.70 -48.50 6.20
CA PRO A 687 -9.63 -48.49 4.75
C PRO A 687 -11.04 -48.61 4.17
N VAL A 688 -11.39 -47.64 3.32
CA VAL A 688 -12.67 -47.53 2.60
C VAL A 688 -13.10 -48.90 2.07
N LYS A 689 -14.31 -49.31 2.44
CA LYS A 689 -14.96 -50.53 1.94
C LYS A 689 -15.58 -50.33 0.56
#